data_AF-A0A430FRR4-F1
#
_entry.id   AF-A0A430FRR4-F1
#
_cell.length_a   1.000
_cell.length_b   1.000
_cell.length_c   1.000
_cell.angle_alpha   90.00
_cell.angle_beta   90.00
_cell.angle_gamma   90.00
#
_symmetry.space_group_name_H-M   'P 1'
#
loop_
_entity.id
_entity.type
_entity.pdbx_description
1 polymer ?
#
loop_
_entity_poly.entity_id
_entity_poly.type
_entity_poly.pdbx_seq_one_letter_code
_entity_poly.pdbx_strand_id
1 'polypeptide(L)'
;MKAFNSIVPALLSLLAVVPLIDVYGSLALWASAALPAACCATLIALHHHRYAQWPVTLLLSLVSQFVIAPVLCCNNTTIAGFAPTPATVIASFTELFPAFQTLLTSAVPVSSNYSSLLVVWTLTFWGTLLSCYVAQLHSRLEFLCCIPALALLTVASLLGASTTRFELIAGLAMTLLYVLWFSWRYSVLRKSRSLAIAVQLVLCSSVTFALALWYPTEPLRLRDHLTTSQWALAAVSPLSIMRSYVQDYQYEPLLTVQGLPDSEPIRLAVMDYFDGNIWTIAPHATSRNMAYQRYSNNAALTQASTTYEVQSDDTSFTATVTVHNGLHQMWLPTAGQLRSLNFATDSDRSEWLYSAESAAAVVLQGLQRDTTYTFTSIPLHQPSEQQINAVQSPILLPQRSTSLQQSVSSSQQPALSAQSSAATQQYAGSAQIPDAVQQYVTATISSDLAAGQAMLRLARSLHVHGAFSHGLANDYPSAAGHGIFRITQLLNADLMVGDSEQYASALALMGRCIGLETRIVLGFQTADKQQQSKHADDQSAQYPSERMRYTGSDIKAWVEAKLDGLGWVAFDPTPDETQTPESLQQQQVSEQTMNRQPPIPLNDPIREQEQPPPSSVIGGDDAEPEQSQNQVQQQFWRIGTTIAWCIAPIVLVILGFVAAIALQQHRRKRQLWHGRVQARIAYGWSVLVQTACIVMRHDAKPLLTQSFSREEQASVISAWLKPQSNNRFYEAARLADQYLFAGRALSTKQAHDYAKLIEQLRRTLLNHLPRIRKWFALMCC
;
A
#
# COMPACT_ATOMS: atom_id res chain seq x y z
N MET A 1 -24.09 0.46 37.13
CA MET A 1 -22.63 0.53 37.37
C MET A 1 -21.81 -0.33 36.41
N LYS A 2 -22.06 -1.65 36.28
CA LYS A 2 -21.23 -2.55 35.45
C LYS A 2 -21.18 -2.19 33.95
N ALA A 3 -22.32 -1.85 33.34
CA ALA A 3 -22.35 -1.40 31.93
C ALA A 3 -21.63 -0.06 31.71
N PHE A 4 -21.75 0.87 32.67
CA PHE A 4 -21.11 2.19 32.60
C PHE A 4 -19.57 2.10 32.63
N ASN A 5 -19.01 1.12 33.33
CA ASN A 5 -17.56 0.87 33.36
C ASN A 5 -16.99 0.31 32.03
N SER A 6 -17.83 -0.18 31.11
CA SER A 6 -17.39 -0.65 29.79
C SER A 6 -17.64 0.38 28.69
N ILE A 7 -18.59 1.30 28.88
CA ILE A 7 -18.93 2.33 27.88
C ILE A 7 -17.86 3.41 27.80
N VAL A 8 -17.35 3.89 28.94
CA VAL A 8 -16.35 4.97 28.95
C VAL A 8 -15.03 4.55 28.28
N PRO A 9 -14.44 3.37 28.56
CA PRO A 9 -13.26 2.91 27.84
C PRO A 9 -13.46 2.79 26.32
N ALA A 10 -14.67 2.46 25.88
CA ALA A 10 -15.00 2.40 24.46
C ALA A 10 -15.08 3.78 23.81
N LEU A 11 -15.67 4.77 24.49
CA LEU A 11 -15.66 6.16 24.03
C LEU A 11 -14.23 6.72 23.95
N LEU A 12 -13.38 6.38 24.92
CA LEU A 12 -11.96 6.75 24.90
C LEU A 12 -11.21 6.12 23.72
N SER A 13 -11.46 4.85 23.43
CA SER A 13 -10.87 4.18 22.28
C SER A 13 -11.38 4.74 20.95
N LEU A 14 -12.67 5.13 20.85
CA LEU A 14 -13.18 5.82 19.66
C LEU A 14 -12.53 7.18 19.45
N LEU A 15 -12.41 7.98 20.52
CA LEU A 15 -11.71 9.27 20.47
C LEU A 15 -10.23 9.10 20.10
N ALA A 16 -9.57 8.04 20.57
CA ALA A 16 -8.18 7.76 20.25
C ALA A 16 -7.94 7.48 18.75
N VAL A 17 -8.93 7.02 18.01
CA VAL A 17 -8.81 6.69 16.57
C VAL A 17 -9.32 7.83 15.67
N VAL A 18 -9.82 8.94 16.24
CA VAL A 18 -10.24 10.15 15.51
C VAL A 18 -9.17 10.75 14.59
N PRO A 19 -7.85 10.73 14.91
CA PRO A 19 -6.83 11.21 13.97
C PRO A 19 -6.84 10.52 12.60
N LEU A 20 -7.40 9.30 12.52
CA LEU A 20 -7.55 8.61 11.24
C LEU A 20 -8.65 9.20 10.35
N ILE A 21 -9.55 10.05 10.85
CA ILE A 21 -10.61 10.66 10.01
C ILE A 21 -10.02 11.41 8.82
N ASP A 22 -8.93 12.15 9.02
CA ASP A 22 -8.25 12.85 7.93
C ASP A 22 -7.68 11.88 6.89
N VAL A 23 -7.25 10.69 7.33
CA VAL A 23 -6.72 9.66 6.44
C VAL A 23 -7.77 9.15 5.47
N TYR A 24 -9.02 9.00 5.91
CA TYR A 24 -10.12 8.54 5.05
C TYR A 24 -10.88 9.69 4.36
N GLY A 25 -10.61 10.94 4.76
CA GLY A 25 -11.28 12.14 4.24
C GLY A 25 -12.78 12.24 4.57
N SER A 26 -13.39 11.23 5.18
CA SER A 26 -14.82 11.15 5.47
C SER A 26 -15.09 10.57 6.85
N LEU A 27 -15.82 11.34 7.66
CA LEU A 27 -16.31 10.88 8.96
C LEU A 27 -17.25 9.69 8.81
N ALA A 28 -18.04 9.63 7.73
CA ALA A 28 -18.97 8.54 7.49
C ALA A 28 -18.25 7.21 7.22
N LEU A 29 -17.19 7.23 6.40
CA LEU A 29 -16.36 6.04 6.12
C LEU A 29 -15.61 5.59 7.37
N TRP A 30 -15.05 6.51 8.14
CA TRP A 30 -14.41 6.16 9.41
C TRP A 30 -15.43 5.56 10.40
N ALA A 31 -16.61 6.16 10.52
CA ALA A 31 -17.65 5.73 11.46
C ALA A 31 -18.24 4.36 11.11
N SER A 32 -18.34 4.01 9.82
CA SER A 32 -18.88 2.72 9.38
C SER A 32 -18.02 1.53 9.83
N ALA A 33 -16.72 1.72 10.03
CA ALA A 33 -15.83 0.70 10.57
C ALA A 33 -15.60 0.84 12.09
N ALA A 34 -15.37 2.05 12.59
CA ALA A 34 -15.00 2.29 13.98
C ALA A 34 -16.15 2.01 14.96
N LEU A 35 -17.37 2.45 14.67
CA LEU A 35 -18.51 2.30 15.59
C LEU A 35 -18.90 0.83 15.80
N PRO A 36 -19.08 0.01 14.73
CA PRO A 36 -19.42 -1.40 14.94
C PRO A 36 -18.28 -2.17 15.61
N ALA A 37 -17.01 -1.85 15.31
CA ALA A 37 -15.86 -2.45 15.99
C ALA A 37 -15.88 -2.20 17.51
N ALA A 38 -16.13 -0.96 17.94
CA ALA A 38 -16.26 -0.61 19.36
C ALA A 38 -17.47 -1.28 20.02
N CYS A 39 -18.61 -1.35 19.32
CA CYS A 39 -19.81 -2.06 19.80
C CYS A 39 -19.55 -3.57 19.98
N CYS A 40 -18.92 -4.24 19.02
CA CYS A 40 -18.57 -5.66 19.13
C CYS A 40 -17.61 -5.91 20.30
N ALA A 41 -16.55 -5.10 20.43
CA ALA A 41 -15.57 -5.23 21.50
C ALA A 41 -16.19 -5.04 22.89
N THR A 42 -17.08 -4.04 23.06
CA THR A 42 -17.77 -3.81 24.34
C THR A 42 -18.73 -4.95 24.71
N LEU A 43 -19.48 -5.48 23.75
CA LEU A 43 -20.38 -6.63 23.98
C LEU A 43 -19.60 -7.88 24.41
N ILE A 44 -18.45 -8.14 23.76
CA ILE A 44 -17.56 -9.26 24.11
C ILE A 44 -16.96 -9.07 25.50
N ALA A 45 -16.54 -7.85 25.84
CA ALA A 45 -16.01 -7.54 27.17
C ALA A 45 -17.08 -7.69 28.28
N LEU A 46 -18.33 -7.28 28.01
CA LEU A 46 -19.45 -7.48 28.93
C LEU A 46 -19.80 -8.97 29.10
N HIS A 47 -19.73 -9.74 28.02
CA HIS A 47 -19.91 -11.19 28.07
C HIS A 47 -18.83 -11.85 28.93
N HIS A 48 -17.56 -11.49 28.71
CA HIS A 48 -16.44 -11.97 29.53
C HIS A 48 -16.67 -11.67 31.01
N HIS A 49 -17.10 -10.45 31.34
CA HIS A 49 -17.39 -10.06 32.71
C HIS A 49 -18.52 -10.89 33.36
N ARG A 50 -19.58 -11.20 32.59
CA ARG A 50 -20.75 -11.88 33.12
C ARG A 50 -20.51 -13.37 33.39
N TYR A 51 -19.71 -14.02 32.55
CA TYR A 51 -19.57 -15.48 32.53
C TYR A 51 -18.15 -15.98 32.85
N ALA A 52 -17.13 -15.11 32.80
CA ALA A 52 -15.71 -15.42 33.04
C ALA A 52 -15.16 -16.58 32.18
N GLN A 53 -15.66 -16.70 30.94
CA GLN A 53 -15.31 -17.79 30.01
C GLN A 53 -14.30 -17.33 28.95
N TRP A 54 -13.02 -17.35 29.31
CA TRP A 54 -11.91 -17.06 28.40
C TRP A 54 -12.00 -17.70 27.00
N PRO A 55 -12.32 -19.00 26.84
CA PRO A 55 -12.37 -19.61 25.51
C PRO A 55 -13.51 -19.07 24.64
N VAL A 56 -14.65 -18.72 25.24
CA VAL A 56 -15.79 -18.14 24.51
C VAL A 56 -15.48 -16.70 24.12
N THR A 57 -14.84 -15.93 25.01
CA THR A 57 -14.36 -14.58 24.69
C THR A 57 -13.39 -14.60 23.52
N LEU A 58 -12.41 -15.51 23.52
CA LEU A 58 -11.47 -15.67 22.42
C LEU A 58 -12.17 -16.03 21.10
N LEU A 59 -13.09 -17.00 21.13
CA LEU A 59 -13.86 -17.39 19.95
C LEU A 59 -14.69 -16.24 19.39
N LEU A 60 -15.40 -15.49 20.24
CA LEU A 60 -16.17 -14.32 19.82
C LEU A 60 -15.26 -13.23 19.23
N SER A 61 -14.07 -13.02 19.80
CA SER A 61 -13.11 -12.06 19.26
C SER A 61 -12.60 -12.46 17.87
N LEU A 62 -12.30 -13.75 17.67
CA LEU A 62 -11.92 -14.27 16.35
C LEU A 62 -13.04 -14.12 15.33
N VAL A 63 -14.28 -14.44 15.71
CA VAL A 63 -15.45 -14.26 14.83
C VAL A 63 -15.64 -12.78 14.48
N SER A 64 -15.49 -11.87 15.44
CA SER A 64 -15.59 -10.43 15.20
C SER A 64 -14.53 -9.93 14.21
N GLN A 65 -13.27 -10.37 14.37
CA GLN A 65 -12.17 -9.93 13.52
C GLN A 65 -12.17 -10.56 12.12
N PHE A 66 -12.48 -11.84 12.01
CA PHE A 66 -12.31 -12.61 10.76
C PHE A 66 -13.61 -12.93 10.01
N VAL A 67 -14.77 -12.63 10.60
CA VAL A 67 -16.09 -12.83 9.95
C VAL A 67 -16.88 -11.53 9.89
N ILE A 68 -16.98 -10.79 11.00
CA ILE A 68 -17.79 -9.55 11.01
C ILE A 68 -17.03 -8.41 10.33
N ALA A 69 -15.76 -8.19 10.68
CA ALA A 69 -14.93 -7.14 10.07
C ALA A 69 -14.93 -7.21 8.54
N PRO A 70 -14.70 -8.38 7.90
CA PRO A 70 -14.63 -8.49 6.44
C PRO A 70 -16.00 -8.44 5.78
N VAL A 71 -17.09 -8.76 6.47
CA VAL A 71 -18.44 -8.55 5.89
C VAL A 71 -18.73 -7.06 5.77
N LEU A 72 -18.36 -6.27 6.79
CA LEU A 72 -18.59 -4.82 6.80
C LEU A 72 -17.54 -4.05 6.01
N CYS A 73 -16.29 -4.49 6.09
CA CYS A 73 -15.16 -3.84 5.46
C CYS A 73 -14.88 -4.41 4.06
N CYS A 74 -15.23 -5.65 3.70
CA CYS A 74 -14.94 -6.31 2.41
C CYS A 74 -16.21 -6.71 1.64
N ASN A 75 -17.11 -5.74 1.42
CA ASN A 75 -18.45 -5.94 0.88
C ASN A 75 -18.47 -6.63 -0.51
N ASN A 76 -17.48 -6.37 -1.36
CA ASN A 76 -17.42 -6.87 -2.75
C ASN A 76 -17.33 -8.41 -2.88
N THR A 77 -17.02 -9.13 -1.80
CA THR A 77 -16.92 -10.60 -1.79
C THR A 77 -18.10 -11.29 -1.13
N THR A 78 -19.07 -10.51 -0.62
CA THR A 78 -20.22 -11.04 0.12
C THR A 78 -21.39 -11.33 -0.81
N ILE A 79 -22.19 -12.35 -0.47
CA ILE A 79 -23.45 -12.59 -1.18
C ILE A 79 -24.47 -11.58 -0.66
N ALA A 80 -25.04 -10.78 -1.56
CA ALA A 80 -26.07 -9.78 -1.30
C ALA A 80 -25.71 -8.71 -0.25
N GLY A 81 -24.42 -8.52 0.04
CA GLY A 81 -23.93 -7.48 0.94
C GLY A 81 -23.84 -7.85 2.42
N PHE A 82 -24.22 -9.07 2.82
CA PHE A 82 -24.32 -9.46 4.23
C PHE A 82 -23.83 -10.88 4.55
N ALA A 83 -23.85 -11.80 3.59
CA ALA A 83 -23.45 -13.19 3.85
C ALA A 83 -21.97 -13.40 3.48
N PRO A 84 -21.11 -13.81 4.44
CA PRO A 84 -19.70 -14.08 4.17
C PRO A 84 -19.55 -15.28 3.25
N THR A 85 -18.73 -15.15 2.22
CA THR A 85 -18.28 -16.28 1.41
C THR A 85 -16.95 -16.82 1.96
N PRO A 86 -16.53 -18.04 1.56
CA PRO A 86 -15.16 -18.50 1.83
C PRO A 86 -14.10 -17.50 1.36
N ALA A 87 -14.34 -16.82 0.22
CA ALA A 87 -13.47 -15.77 -0.29
C ALA A 87 -13.39 -14.56 0.66
N THR A 88 -14.50 -14.13 1.27
CA THR A 88 -14.50 -13.04 2.26
C THR A 88 -13.64 -13.37 3.49
N VAL A 89 -13.72 -14.61 3.97
CA VAL A 89 -12.92 -15.06 5.12
C VAL A 89 -11.44 -15.17 4.75
N ILE A 90 -11.12 -15.66 3.54
CA ILE A 90 -9.73 -15.71 3.06
C ILE A 90 -9.16 -14.29 2.91
N ALA A 91 -9.91 -13.38 2.28
CA ALA A 91 -9.54 -11.99 2.09
C ALA A 91 -9.20 -11.31 3.43
N SER A 92 -9.97 -11.60 4.48
CA SER A 92 -9.70 -11.05 5.82
C SER A 92 -8.31 -11.36 6.36
N PHE A 93 -7.80 -12.56 6.07
CA PHE A 93 -6.50 -12.99 6.55
C PHE A 93 -5.38 -12.52 5.63
N THR A 94 -5.61 -12.58 4.33
CA THR A 94 -4.62 -12.18 3.32
C THR A 94 -4.43 -10.67 3.25
N GLU A 95 -5.48 -9.88 3.50
CA GLU A 95 -5.45 -8.43 3.37
C GLU A 95 -5.18 -7.69 4.68
N LEU A 96 -5.32 -8.33 5.85
CA LEU A 96 -5.12 -7.65 7.14
C LEU A 96 -3.75 -6.96 7.25
N PHE A 97 -2.66 -7.65 6.93
CA PHE A 97 -1.32 -7.08 7.01
C PHE A 97 -1.01 -6.14 5.83
N PRO A 98 -1.30 -6.50 4.56
CA PRO A 98 -1.14 -5.58 3.44
C PRO A 98 -1.97 -4.30 3.56
N ALA A 99 -3.10 -4.31 4.29
CA ALA A 99 -3.92 -3.12 4.51
C ALA A 99 -3.17 -2.03 5.29
N PHE A 100 -2.36 -2.39 6.29
CA PHE A 100 -1.50 -1.42 6.99
C PHE A 100 -0.44 -0.83 6.07
N GLN A 101 0.20 -1.68 5.26
CA GLN A 101 1.17 -1.21 4.27
C GLN A 101 0.51 -0.28 3.25
N THR A 102 -0.65 -0.67 2.73
CA THR A 102 -1.43 0.12 1.76
C THR A 102 -1.85 1.46 2.35
N LEU A 103 -2.30 1.50 3.61
CA LEU A 103 -2.67 2.75 4.28
C LEU A 103 -1.46 3.69 4.51
N LEU A 104 -0.26 3.13 4.64
CA LEU A 104 0.97 3.90 4.79
C LEU A 104 1.53 4.39 3.45
N THR A 105 1.37 3.62 2.36
CA THR A 105 1.90 3.97 1.03
C THR A 105 0.89 4.70 0.12
N SER A 106 -0.40 4.71 0.46
CA SER A 106 -1.42 5.42 -0.31
C SER A 106 -1.41 6.93 -0.02
N ALA A 107 -1.86 7.70 -1.01
CA ALA A 107 -2.14 9.11 -0.83
C ALA A 107 -3.37 9.33 0.05
N VAL A 108 -3.44 10.48 0.72
CA VAL A 108 -4.59 10.89 1.54
C VAL A 108 -5.48 11.83 0.71
N PRO A 109 -6.81 11.66 0.71
CA PRO A 109 -7.59 10.67 1.45
C PRO A 109 -7.55 9.27 0.82
N VAL A 110 -7.39 8.25 1.67
CA VAL A 110 -7.50 6.85 1.31
C VAL A 110 -8.96 6.53 1.05
N SER A 111 -9.19 5.84 -0.05
CA SER A 111 -10.52 5.50 -0.52
C SER A 111 -11.24 4.50 0.37
N SER A 112 -12.53 4.36 0.09
CA SER A 112 -13.37 3.29 0.63
C SER A 112 -12.98 1.90 0.11
N ASN A 113 -11.79 1.71 -0.48
CA ASN A 113 -11.28 0.39 -0.80
C ASN A 113 -11.22 -0.40 0.49
N TYR A 114 -12.15 -1.32 0.52
CA TYR A 114 -12.58 -2.18 1.59
C TYR A 114 -11.49 -2.70 2.55
N SER A 115 -10.30 -3.03 2.03
CA SER A 115 -9.16 -3.47 2.84
C SER A 115 -8.63 -2.38 3.79
N SER A 116 -8.68 -1.10 3.40
CA SER A 116 -8.19 0.01 4.23
C SER A 116 -9.00 0.16 5.52
N LEU A 117 -10.33 0.04 5.45
CA LEU A 117 -11.24 0.11 6.59
C LEU A 117 -10.96 -0.96 7.65
N LEU A 118 -10.39 -2.09 7.24
CA LEU A 118 -9.99 -3.18 8.11
C LEU A 118 -8.91 -2.73 9.13
N VAL A 119 -8.09 -1.73 8.78
CA VAL A 119 -7.11 -1.11 9.71
C VAL A 119 -7.82 -0.40 10.86
N VAL A 120 -8.77 0.49 10.56
CA VAL A 120 -9.56 1.20 11.58
C VAL A 120 -10.34 0.22 12.43
N TRP A 121 -10.96 -0.79 11.81
CA TRP A 121 -11.67 -1.85 12.53
C TRP A 121 -10.75 -2.52 13.53
N THR A 122 -9.59 -3.01 13.09
CA THR A 122 -8.67 -3.80 13.90
C THR A 122 -8.13 -2.99 15.07
N LEU A 123 -7.68 -1.75 14.82
CA LEU A 123 -7.19 -0.85 15.85
C LEU A 123 -8.28 -0.53 16.88
N THR A 124 -9.48 -0.18 16.41
CA THR A 124 -10.60 0.17 17.29
C THR A 124 -11.08 -1.04 18.10
N PHE A 125 -11.21 -2.21 17.47
CA PHE A 125 -11.68 -3.43 18.10
C PHE A 125 -10.74 -3.90 19.21
N TRP A 126 -9.46 -4.12 18.90
CA TRP A 126 -8.49 -4.61 19.88
C TRP A 126 -8.16 -3.57 20.94
N GLY A 127 -8.07 -2.29 20.56
CA GLY A 127 -7.89 -1.19 21.49
C GLY A 127 -9.05 -1.09 22.50
N THR A 128 -10.29 -1.16 22.02
CA THR A 128 -11.48 -1.12 22.89
C THR A 128 -11.56 -2.35 23.79
N LEU A 129 -11.26 -3.54 23.25
CA LEU A 129 -11.28 -4.79 24.01
C LEU A 129 -10.25 -4.78 25.14
N LEU A 130 -9.02 -4.32 24.86
CA LEU A 130 -7.97 -4.19 25.86
C LEU A 130 -8.31 -3.13 26.91
N SER A 131 -8.77 -1.94 26.50
CA SER A 131 -9.22 -0.88 27.42
C SER A 131 -10.33 -1.38 28.34
N CYS A 132 -11.35 -2.07 27.80
CA CYS A 132 -12.44 -2.62 28.59
C CYS A 132 -11.99 -3.73 29.54
N TYR A 133 -11.02 -4.55 29.16
CA TYR A 133 -10.47 -5.61 30.01
C TYR A 133 -9.65 -5.03 31.17
N VAL A 134 -8.78 -4.05 30.90
CA VAL A 134 -7.98 -3.36 31.93
C VAL A 134 -8.87 -2.59 32.90
N ALA A 135 -9.93 -1.92 32.42
CA ALA A 135 -10.92 -1.23 33.25
C ALA A 135 -11.65 -2.14 34.25
N GLN A 136 -11.60 -3.46 34.06
CA GLN A 136 -12.27 -4.45 34.90
C GLN A 136 -11.34 -5.09 35.96
N LEU A 137 -10.03 -4.85 35.90
CA LEU A 137 -9.08 -5.34 36.90
C LEU A 137 -9.36 -4.67 38.25
N HIS A 138 -9.65 -5.46 39.29
CA HIS A 138 -10.06 -4.99 40.63
C HIS A 138 -8.91 -4.42 41.50
N SER A 139 -7.74 -4.12 40.91
CA SER A 139 -6.53 -3.74 41.66
C SER A 139 -6.37 -2.22 41.74
N ARG A 140 -5.53 -1.70 42.65
CA ARG A 140 -5.16 -0.26 42.73
C ARG A 140 -4.50 0.30 41.46
N LEU A 141 -4.34 -0.50 40.42
CA LEU A 141 -3.73 -0.17 39.15
C LEU A 141 -4.78 0.24 38.09
N GLU A 142 -6.00 0.61 38.48
CA GLU A 142 -7.07 1.02 37.54
C GLU A 142 -6.65 2.23 36.66
N PHE A 143 -5.71 3.05 37.12
CA PHE A 143 -5.09 4.13 36.32
C PHE A 143 -4.37 3.63 35.06
N LEU A 144 -3.97 2.35 35.02
CA LEU A 144 -3.38 1.72 33.83
C LEU A 144 -4.38 1.58 32.67
N CYS A 145 -5.70 1.78 32.90
CA CYS A 145 -6.69 1.82 31.83
C CYS A 145 -6.42 2.94 30.81
N CYS A 146 -5.64 3.96 31.20
CA CYS A 146 -5.22 5.01 30.28
C CYS A 146 -4.23 4.51 29.22
N ILE A 147 -3.44 3.48 29.54
CA ILE A 147 -2.33 3.03 28.71
C ILE A 147 -2.82 2.51 27.35
N PRO A 148 -3.80 1.58 27.26
CA PRO A 148 -4.28 1.11 25.96
C PRO A 148 -4.83 2.21 25.05
N ALA A 149 -5.59 3.16 25.60
CA ALA A 149 -6.17 4.23 24.78
C ALA A 149 -5.12 5.27 24.37
N LEU A 150 -4.15 5.59 25.23
CA LEU A 150 -3.04 6.45 24.87
C LEU A 150 -2.14 5.79 23.83
N ALA A 151 -1.84 4.49 23.98
CA ALA A 151 -1.13 3.72 22.97
C ALA A 151 -1.89 3.73 21.64
N LEU A 152 -3.20 3.54 21.67
CA LEU A 152 -4.05 3.61 20.48
C LEU A 152 -4.01 5.00 19.82
N LEU A 153 -4.03 6.07 20.62
CA LEU A 153 -3.90 7.45 20.12
C LEU A 153 -2.54 7.68 19.46
N THR A 154 -1.45 7.19 20.08
CA THR A 154 -0.10 7.30 19.49
C THR A 154 0.03 6.52 18.19
N VAL A 155 -0.58 5.33 18.10
CA VAL A 155 -0.61 4.56 16.86
C VAL A 155 -1.44 5.31 15.82
N ALA A 156 -2.63 5.81 16.17
CA ALA A 156 -3.48 6.56 15.25
C ALA A 156 -2.82 7.85 14.75
N SER A 157 -2.05 8.57 15.58
CA SER A 157 -1.30 9.76 15.16
C SER A 157 -0.12 9.41 14.25
N LEU A 158 0.63 8.34 14.56
CA LEU A 158 1.72 7.85 13.70
C LEU A 158 1.24 7.43 12.30
N LEU A 159 0.01 6.93 12.19
CA LEU A 159 -0.67 6.59 10.92
C LEU A 159 -1.48 7.76 10.34
N GLY A 160 -1.61 8.88 11.05
CA GLY A 160 -2.47 10.03 10.72
C GLY A 160 -1.99 10.85 9.51
N ALA A 161 -2.83 11.77 9.04
CA ALA A 161 -2.53 12.67 7.91
C ALA A 161 -1.88 14.00 8.38
N SER A 162 -1.54 14.88 7.42
CA SER A 162 -0.75 16.10 7.63
C SER A 162 -1.34 17.13 8.62
N THR A 163 -2.62 17.03 8.95
CA THR A 163 -3.36 18.00 9.76
C THR A 163 -3.40 17.63 11.24
N THR A 164 -2.87 18.51 12.10
CA THR A 164 -2.86 18.36 13.57
C THR A 164 -4.22 18.65 14.25
N ARG A 165 -5.23 19.09 13.49
CA ARG A 165 -6.51 19.58 14.04
C ARG A 165 -7.26 18.50 14.84
N PHE A 166 -7.40 17.31 14.27
CA PHE A 166 -8.16 16.23 14.90
C PHE A 166 -7.42 15.59 16.09
N GLU A 167 -6.09 15.57 16.07
CA GLU A 167 -5.26 15.09 17.18
C GLU A 167 -5.43 15.94 18.44
N LEU A 168 -5.42 17.28 18.29
CA LEU A 168 -5.64 18.20 19.41
C LEU A 168 -7.03 18.06 20.00
N ILE A 169 -8.06 17.99 19.16
CA ILE A 169 -9.45 17.86 19.58
C ILE A 169 -9.66 16.53 20.30
N ALA A 170 -9.14 15.43 19.74
CA ALA A 170 -9.21 14.10 20.33
C ALA A 170 -8.50 14.04 21.69
N GLY A 171 -7.27 14.55 21.79
CA GLY A 171 -6.50 14.55 23.02
C GLY A 171 -7.17 15.36 24.15
N LEU A 172 -7.72 16.53 23.83
CA LEU A 172 -8.47 17.35 24.79
C LEU A 172 -9.75 16.65 25.26
N ALA A 173 -10.54 16.11 24.32
CA ALA A 173 -11.77 15.38 24.63
C ALA A 173 -11.49 14.13 25.50
N MET A 174 -10.44 13.37 25.18
CA MET A 174 -10.01 12.23 25.98
C MET A 174 -9.60 12.65 27.39
N THR A 175 -8.84 13.74 27.54
CA THR A 175 -8.40 14.24 28.84
C THR A 175 -9.58 14.63 29.72
N LEU A 176 -10.55 15.38 29.17
CA LEU A 176 -11.78 15.75 29.87
C LEU A 176 -12.59 14.52 30.29
N LEU A 177 -12.74 13.55 29.39
CA LEU A 177 -13.52 12.34 29.63
C LEU A 177 -12.85 11.42 30.68
N TYR A 178 -11.52 11.34 30.69
CA TYR A 178 -10.75 10.65 31.73
C TYR A 178 -10.95 11.29 33.10
N VAL A 179 -10.77 12.60 33.21
CA VAL A 179 -10.91 13.32 34.49
C VAL A 179 -12.34 13.16 35.03
N LEU A 180 -13.34 13.30 34.15
CA LEU A 180 -14.75 13.12 34.53
C LEU A 180 -15.02 11.68 35.02
N TRP A 181 -14.51 10.68 34.30
CA TRP A 181 -14.71 9.27 34.66
C TRP A 181 -14.01 8.89 35.96
N PHE A 182 -12.75 9.30 36.17
CA PHE A 182 -12.03 9.08 37.42
C PHE A 182 -12.71 9.77 38.60
N SER A 183 -13.11 11.03 38.42
CA SER A 183 -13.79 11.81 39.45
C SER A 183 -15.12 11.17 39.88
N TRP A 184 -15.86 10.63 38.92
CA TRP A 184 -17.09 9.87 39.16
C TRP A 184 -16.83 8.52 39.84
N ARG A 185 -15.88 7.74 39.34
CA ARG A 185 -15.61 6.38 39.79
C ARG A 185 -15.10 6.31 41.24
N TYR A 186 -14.27 7.28 41.66
CA TYR A 186 -13.74 7.37 43.02
C TYR A 186 -14.61 8.19 43.98
N SER A 187 -15.84 8.57 43.56
CA SER A 187 -16.78 9.35 44.38
C SER A 187 -16.18 10.65 44.94
N VAL A 188 -15.25 11.26 44.19
CA VAL A 188 -14.67 12.57 44.52
C VAL A 188 -15.68 13.69 44.23
N LEU A 189 -16.69 13.40 43.39
CA LEU A 189 -17.90 14.19 43.14
C LEU A 189 -18.80 14.31 44.39
N ARG A 190 -18.32 14.98 45.44
CA ARG A 190 -19.20 15.53 46.50
C ARG A 190 -19.72 16.88 46.02
N LYS A 191 -21.01 17.17 46.26
CA LYS A 191 -21.70 18.43 45.86
C LYS A 191 -20.96 19.70 46.30
N SER A 192 -20.13 19.62 47.35
CA SER A 192 -19.30 20.72 47.89
C SER A 192 -17.94 20.92 47.19
N ARG A 193 -17.58 20.10 46.19
CA ARG A 193 -16.28 20.16 45.49
C ARG A 193 -16.41 20.34 43.96
N SER A 194 -17.58 20.72 43.45
CA SER A 194 -17.82 20.96 42.02
C SER A 194 -16.89 22.03 41.43
N LEU A 195 -16.60 23.09 42.21
CA LEU A 195 -15.69 24.17 41.84
C LEU A 195 -14.24 23.69 41.70
N ALA A 196 -13.78 22.79 42.59
CA ALA A 196 -12.45 22.21 42.52
C ALA A 196 -12.26 21.30 41.30
N ILE A 197 -13.31 20.58 40.90
CA ILE A 197 -13.30 19.72 39.70
C ILE A 197 -13.31 20.58 38.44
N ALA A 198 -14.07 21.67 38.41
CA ALA A 198 -14.06 22.61 37.31
C ALA A 198 -12.68 23.27 37.14
N VAL A 199 -12.06 23.72 38.23
CA VAL A 199 -10.70 24.26 38.22
C VAL A 199 -9.69 23.23 37.74
N GLN A 200 -9.78 21.98 38.19
CA GLN A 200 -8.87 20.92 37.76
C GLN A 200 -9.04 20.56 36.27
N LEU A 201 -10.27 20.51 35.75
CA LEU A 201 -10.54 20.31 34.32
C LEU A 201 -9.94 21.44 33.49
N VAL A 202 -10.18 22.70 33.89
CA VAL A 202 -9.63 23.88 33.21
C VAL A 202 -8.11 23.87 33.23
N LEU A 203 -7.49 23.54 34.37
CA LEU A 203 -6.05 23.54 34.53
C LEU A 203 -5.39 22.38 33.75
N CYS A 204 -5.96 21.17 33.79
CA CYS A 204 -5.49 20.05 32.97
C CYS A 204 -5.64 20.34 31.47
N SER A 205 -6.80 20.80 31.01
CA SER A 205 -7.01 21.16 29.60
C SER A 205 -6.11 22.29 29.14
N SER A 206 -5.90 23.31 29.99
CA SER A 206 -5.00 24.43 29.70
C SER A 206 -3.54 23.99 29.63
N VAL A 207 -3.10 23.07 30.49
CA VAL A 207 -1.73 22.51 30.44
C VAL A 207 -1.54 21.64 29.21
N THR A 208 -2.51 20.77 28.87
CA THR A 208 -2.45 19.96 27.65
C THR A 208 -2.40 20.83 26.39
N PHE A 209 -3.22 21.89 26.34
CA PHE A 209 -3.23 22.83 25.22
C PHE A 209 -1.93 23.64 25.14
N ALA A 210 -1.40 24.12 26.27
CA ALA A 210 -0.13 24.83 26.31
C ALA A 210 1.06 23.95 25.90
N LEU A 211 1.10 22.69 26.34
CA LEU A 211 2.13 21.72 25.93
C LEU A 211 2.05 21.41 24.44
N ALA A 212 0.85 21.32 23.88
CA ALA A 212 0.64 21.08 22.47
C ALA A 212 1.08 22.26 21.58
N LEU A 213 0.88 23.50 22.05
CA LEU A 213 1.39 24.70 21.37
C LEU A 213 2.90 24.88 21.55
N TRP A 214 3.44 24.45 22.69
CA TRP A 214 4.86 24.59 23.01
C TRP A 214 5.75 23.67 22.17
N TYR A 215 5.29 22.47 21.82
CA TYR A 215 6.11 21.47 21.13
C TYR A 215 6.08 21.72 19.60
N PRO A 216 7.12 22.34 19.00
CA PRO A 216 7.12 22.75 17.61
C PRO A 216 7.89 21.71 16.80
N THR A 217 7.32 20.51 16.68
CA THR A 217 7.88 19.47 15.81
C THR A 217 6.84 19.07 14.79
N GLU A 218 7.26 18.98 13.53
CA GLU A 218 6.53 18.17 12.55
C GLU A 218 6.25 16.80 13.18
N PRO A 219 4.98 16.40 13.37
CA PRO A 219 4.67 15.16 14.04
C PRO A 219 5.29 14.02 13.24
N LEU A 220 6.02 13.12 13.93
CA LEU A 220 6.59 11.93 13.31
C LEU A 220 5.45 11.11 12.71
N ARG A 221 5.48 10.88 11.40
CA ARG A 221 4.52 10.02 10.71
C ARG A 221 5.25 8.89 10.02
N LEU A 222 4.76 7.67 10.20
CA LEU A 222 5.36 6.49 9.58
C LEU A 222 5.32 6.56 8.05
N ARG A 223 4.23 7.13 7.50
CA ARG A 223 4.02 7.27 6.05
C ARG A 223 4.97 8.22 5.34
N ASP A 224 5.63 9.13 6.06
CA ASP A 224 6.55 10.09 5.44
C ASP A 224 7.93 9.47 5.19
N HIS A 225 8.22 8.35 5.87
CA HIS A 225 9.48 7.60 5.74
C HIS A 225 9.34 6.31 4.92
N LEU A 226 8.13 5.95 4.50
CA LEU A 226 7.86 4.75 3.73
C LEU A 226 7.60 5.11 2.28
N THR A 227 8.52 4.75 1.38
CA THR A 227 8.32 4.90 -0.07
C THR A 227 7.79 3.60 -0.66
N THR A 228 6.98 3.74 -1.71
CA THR A 228 6.46 2.58 -2.45
C THR A 228 7.61 1.93 -3.21
N SER A 229 7.78 0.61 -3.05
CA SER A 229 8.65 -0.15 -3.95
C SER A 229 8.00 -0.26 -5.32
N GLN A 230 8.78 -0.01 -6.38
CA GLN A 230 8.29 0.10 -7.76
C GLN A 230 8.86 -0.97 -8.67
N TRP A 231 9.39 -2.06 -8.10
CA TRP A 231 10.04 -3.13 -8.85
C TRP A 231 9.18 -3.70 -9.98
N ALA A 232 7.85 -3.76 -9.79
CA ALA A 232 6.93 -4.22 -10.83
C ALA A 232 6.87 -3.27 -12.03
N LEU A 233 7.02 -1.96 -11.81
CA LEU A 233 7.06 -0.94 -12.85
C LEU A 233 8.44 -0.89 -13.53
N ALA A 234 9.50 -1.23 -12.79
CA ALA A 234 10.87 -1.24 -13.29
C ALA A 234 11.21 -2.50 -14.10
N ALA A 235 10.36 -3.53 -14.10
CA ALA A 235 10.66 -4.83 -14.72
C ALA A 235 10.65 -4.81 -16.26
N VAL A 236 9.93 -3.87 -16.88
CA VAL A 236 9.76 -3.81 -18.34
C VAL A 236 9.94 -2.38 -18.81
N SER A 237 10.76 -2.17 -19.84
CA SER A 237 10.93 -0.84 -20.46
C SER A 237 9.72 -0.49 -21.33
N PRO A 238 9.02 0.62 -21.06
CA PRO A 238 7.94 1.11 -21.91
C PRO A 238 8.38 1.35 -23.37
N LEU A 239 9.62 1.79 -23.60
CA LEU A 239 10.15 2.10 -24.94
C LEU A 239 10.17 0.89 -25.86
N SER A 240 10.44 -0.30 -25.32
CA SER A 240 10.51 -1.53 -26.10
C SER A 240 9.21 -1.88 -26.85
N ILE A 241 8.09 -1.30 -26.44
CA ILE A 241 6.77 -1.52 -27.05
C ILE A 241 6.46 -0.46 -28.12
N MET A 242 7.19 0.65 -28.17
CA MET A 242 6.88 1.77 -29.06
C MET A 242 6.71 1.32 -30.52
N ARG A 243 7.63 0.49 -31.01
CA ARG A 243 7.60 -0.02 -32.39
C ARG A 243 6.40 -0.92 -32.68
N SER A 244 5.88 -1.67 -31.70
CA SER A 244 4.68 -2.47 -31.92
C SER A 244 3.43 -1.61 -32.07
N TYR A 245 3.35 -0.44 -31.41
CA TYR A 245 2.24 0.49 -31.65
C TYR A 245 2.26 1.05 -33.08
N VAL A 246 3.44 1.46 -33.55
CA VAL A 246 3.60 1.96 -34.93
C VAL A 246 3.28 0.88 -35.95
N GLN A 247 3.74 -0.36 -35.73
CA GLN A 247 3.55 -1.47 -36.66
C GLN A 247 2.10 -1.97 -36.69
N ASP A 248 1.51 -2.27 -35.53
CA ASP A 248 0.22 -2.97 -35.46
C ASP A 248 -0.98 -2.01 -35.51
N TYR A 249 -0.78 -0.75 -35.11
CA TYR A 249 -1.86 0.23 -34.95
C TYR A 249 -1.59 1.55 -35.70
N GLN A 250 -0.82 1.52 -36.79
CA GLN A 250 -0.44 2.71 -37.56
C GLN A 250 -1.62 3.63 -37.88
N TYR A 251 -2.75 3.07 -38.31
CA TYR A 251 -3.95 3.82 -38.72
C TYR A 251 -5.16 3.60 -37.80
N GLU A 252 -5.04 2.70 -36.83
CA GLU A 252 -6.12 2.40 -35.89
C GLU A 252 -6.05 3.36 -34.69
N PRO A 253 -7.19 3.97 -34.29
CA PRO A 253 -7.19 4.86 -33.14
C PRO A 253 -6.93 4.05 -31.87
N LEU A 254 -5.86 4.39 -31.16
CA LEU A 254 -5.53 3.88 -29.83
C LEU A 254 -6.25 4.68 -28.74
N LEU A 255 -6.39 5.99 -28.94
CA LEU A 255 -7.04 6.91 -28.00
C LEU A 255 -7.96 7.89 -28.71
N THR A 256 -9.01 8.29 -28.00
CA THR A 256 -9.79 9.48 -28.36
C THR A 256 -9.88 10.40 -27.16
N VAL A 257 -9.49 11.65 -27.35
CA VAL A 257 -9.41 12.66 -26.29
C VAL A 257 -10.28 13.86 -26.64
N GLN A 258 -10.98 14.40 -25.64
CA GLN A 258 -11.81 15.59 -25.76
C GLN A 258 -11.46 16.57 -24.63
N GLY A 259 -11.36 17.87 -24.93
CA GLY A 259 -11.05 18.91 -23.93
C GLY A 259 -9.57 19.04 -23.57
N LEU A 260 -8.67 18.50 -24.40
CA LEU A 260 -7.22 18.69 -24.26
C LEU A 260 -6.82 20.04 -24.87
N PRO A 261 -6.01 20.87 -24.19
CA PRO A 261 -5.47 22.11 -24.76
C PRO A 261 -4.62 21.83 -26.00
N ASP A 262 -4.63 22.78 -26.94
CA ASP A 262 -3.73 22.73 -28.09
C ASP A 262 -2.28 22.68 -27.59
N SER A 263 -1.45 21.82 -28.21
CA SER A 263 -0.03 21.57 -27.90
C SER A 263 0.33 20.80 -26.61
N GLU A 264 -0.63 20.41 -25.76
CA GLU A 264 -0.30 19.58 -24.58
C GLU A 264 -0.09 18.11 -24.98
N PRO A 265 1.09 17.50 -24.74
CA PRO A 265 1.33 16.10 -25.06
C PRO A 265 0.65 15.16 -24.05
N ILE A 266 0.19 14.01 -24.54
CA ILE A 266 -0.34 12.94 -23.67
C ILE A 266 0.82 12.05 -23.27
N ARG A 267 1.12 11.98 -21.98
CA ARG A 267 2.15 11.11 -21.42
C ARG A 267 1.60 9.72 -21.19
N LEU A 268 2.34 8.71 -21.64
CA LEU A 268 2.06 7.30 -21.36
C LEU A 268 2.95 6.80 -20.21
N ALA A 269 4.26 6.98 -20.33
CA ALA A 269 5.23 6.55 -19.33
C ALA A 269 6.45 7.47 -19.30
N VAL A 270 7.06 7.61 -18.13
CA VAL A 270 8.25 8.43 -17.92
C VAL A 270 9.33 7.57 -17.28
N MET A 271 10.50 7.51 -17.90
CA MET A 271 11.62 6.66 -17.52
C MET A 271 12.81 7.53 -17.14
N ASP A 272 13.20 7.46 -15.88
CA ASP A 272 14.25 8.27 -15.26
C ASP A 272 15.45 7.42 -14.82
N TYR A 273 15.40 6.10 -14.98
CA TYR A 273 16.45 5.17 -14.62
C TYR A 273 17.02 4.48 -15.87
N PHE A 274 18.34 4.38 -15.93
CA PHE A 274 19.05 3.67 -16.99
C PHE A 274 20.10 2.76 -16.37
N ASP A 275 20.04 1.47 -16.68
CA ASP A 275 20.95 0.44 -16.16
C ASP A 275 22.10 0.09 -17.12
N GLY A 276 22.15 0.74 -18.29
CA GLY A 276 23.11 0.47 -19.37
C GLY A 276 22.50 -0.28 -20.55
N ASN A 277 21.40 -1.01 -20.33
CA ASN A 277 20.72 -1.79 -21.35
C ASN A 277 19.32 -1.24 -21.65
N ILE A 278 18.58 -0.84 -20.61
CA ILE A 278 17.21 -0.39 -20.74
C ILE A 278 16.91 0.88 -19.95
N TRP A 279 15.97 1.68 -20.46
CA TRP A 279 15.37 2.79 -19.75
C TRP A 279 14.10 2.32 -19.03
N THR A 280 14.04 2.52 -17.73
CA THR A 280 12.91 2.13 -16.88
C THR A 280 12.59 3.22 -15.86
N ILE A 281 11.56 2.96 -15.06
CA ILE A 281 11.28 3.74 -13.85
C ILE A 281 12.25 3.29 -12.75
N ALA A 282 12.70 4.23 -11.91
CA ALA A 282 13.53 3.90 -10.76
C ALA A 282 12.85 2.88 -9.83
N PRO A 283 13.52 1.75 -9.47
CA PRO A 283 12.90 0.69 -8.67
C PRO A 283 12.57 1.11 -7.23
N HIS A 284 13.26 2.14 -6.74
CA HIS A 284 13.07 2.71 -5.41
C HIS A 284 13.02 4.24 -5.51
N ALA A 285 11.96 4.85 -4.98
CA ALA A 285 11.90 6.29 -4.84
C ALA A 285 12.60 6.74 -3.55
N THR A 286 13.39 7.80 -3.64
CA THR A 286 14.07 8.43 -2.50
C THR A 286 13.19 9.48 -1.80
N SER A 287 12.16 9.98 -2.49
CA SER A 287 11.17 10.91 -1.95
C SER A 287 9.75 10.49 -2.27
N ARG A 288 8.78 11.03 -1.51
CA ARG A 288 7.35 10.74 -1.72
C ARG A 288 6.80 11.29 -3.04
N ASN A 289 7.37 12.40 -3.53
CA ASN A 289 6.96 13.02 -4.80
C ASN A 289 7.42 12.21 -6.02
N MET A 290 8.59 11.55 -5.90
CA MET A 290 9.11 10.60 -6.88
C MET A 290 8.38 9.27 -6.84
N ALA A 291 7.86 8.89 -5.67
CA ALA A 291 7.16 7.64 -5.49
C ALA A 291 5.82 7.62 -6.23
N TYR A 292 5.54 6.53 -6.95
CA TYR A 292 4.17 6.25 -7.39
C TYR A 292 3.31 5.96 -6.15
N GLN A 293 2.44 6.91 -5.83
CA GLN A 293 1.49 6.80 -4.73
C GLN A 293 0.17 6.24 -5.24
N ARG A 294 -0.51 5.47 -4.40
CA ARG A 294 -1.80 4.88 -4.73
C ARG A 294 -2.92 5.89 -4.47
N TYR A 295 -3.77 6.06 -5.47
CA TYR A 295 -4.98 6.88 -5.46
C TYR A 295 -6.19 6.03 -5.87
N SER A 296 -7.36 6.52 -5.52
CA SER A 296 -8.63 5.91 -5.95
C SER A 296 -9.39 6.79 -6.90
N ASN A 297 -10.49 6.24 -7.41
CA ASN A 297 -11.52 7.03 -8.07
C ASN A 297 -11.96 8.20 -7.17
N ASN A 298 -12.17 9.38 -7.75
CA ASN A 298 -12.58 10.62 -7.07
C ASN A 298 -11.61 11.18 -6.00
N ALA A 299 -10.39 10.66 -5.91
CA ALA A 299 -9.38 11.24 -5.03
C ALA A 299 -8.88 12.59 -5.60
N ALA A 300 -8.97 13.65 -4.79
CA ALA A 300 -8.34 14.93 -5.11
C ALA A 300 -6.83 14.83 -4.83
N LEU A 301 -6.00 15.18 -5.82
CA LEU A 301 -4.55 15.29 -5.67
C LEU A 301 -4.21 16.66 -5.04
N THR A 302 -4.57 16.84 -3.77
CA THR A 302 -4.42 18.12 -3.05
C THR A 302 -3.02 18.28 -2.42
N GLN A 303 -2.25 17.19 -2.31
CA GLN A 303 -0.98 17.14 -1.54
C GLN A 303 0.28 16.96 -2.38
N ALA A 304 0.20 17.06 -3.71
CA ALA A 304 1.42 17.20 -4.49
C ALA A 304 1.98 18.60 -4.20
N SER A 305 2.85 18.71 -3.19
CA SER A 305 3.75 19.83 -3.01
C SER A 305 4.66 19.84 -4.22
N THR A 306 4.23 20.53 -5.26
CA THR A 306 4.98 20.69 -6.49
C THR A 306 6.05 21.73 -6.23
N THR A 307 7.28 21.41 -6.62
CA THR A 307 8.38 22.38 -6.71
C THR A 307 8.05 23.49 -7.73
N TYR A 308 7.01 23.29 -8.55
CA TYR A 308 6.38 24.34 -9.32
C TYR A 308 5.50 25.18 -8.40
N GLU A 309 5.92 26.43 -8.15
CA GLU A 309 5.00 27.49 -7.74
C GLU A 309 3.92 27.57 -8.83
N VAL A 310 2.74 27.03 -8.53
CA VAL A 310 1.56 27.23 -9.38
C VAL A 310 1.31 28.73 -9.38
N GLN A 311 1.68 29.39 -10.47
CA GLN A 311 1.34 30.79 -10.66
C GLN A 311 -0.18 30.88 -10.68
N SER A 312 -0.73 31.89 -10.00
CA SER A 312 -2.17 32.06 -9.79
C SER A 312 -3.02 32.22 -11.06
N ASP A 313 -2.39 32.27 -12.24
CA ASP A 313 -3.02 32.39 -13.56
C ASP A 313 -3.18 31.03 -14.32
N ASP A 314 -2.66 29.91 -13.79
CA ASP A 314 -2.76 28.62 -14.48
C ASP A 314 -4.20 28.06 -14.44
N THR A 315 -4.92 28.21 -15.55
CA THR A 315 -6.27 27.68 -15.73
C THR A 315 -6.22 26.16 -15.88
N SER A 316 -6.85 25.43 -14.95
CA SER A 316 -7.02 23.98 -15.07
C SER A 316 -7.92 23.63 -16.25
N PHE A 317 -7.61 22.54 -16.97
CA PHE A 317 -8.47 21.97 -18.01
C PHE A 317 -9.03 20.62 -17.57
N THR A 318 -10.13 20.20 -18.20
CA THR A 318 -10.72 18.87 -17.99
C THR A 318 -10.77 18.15 -19.32
N ALA A 319 -10.13 16.97 -19.36
CA ALA A 319 -10.10 16.13 -20.55
C ALA A 319 -10.79 14.79 -20.29
N THR A 320 -11.49 14.29 -21.31
CA THR A 320 -12.08 12.95 -21.33
C THR A 320 -11.31 12.08 -22.30
N VAL A 321 -10.82 10.93 -21.83
CA VAL A 321 -10.08 9.96 -22.64
C VAL A 321 -10.89 8.68 -22.77
N THR A 322 -11.01 8.18 -23.99
CA THR A 322 -11.53 6.86 -24.30
C THR A 322 -10.42 6.03 -24.91
N VAL A 323 -10.12 4.89 -24.26
CA VAL A 323 -9.09 3.96 -24.67
C VAL A 323 -9.69 2.91 -25.59
N HIS A 324 -9.10 2.72 -26.76
CA HIS A 324 -9.53 1.73 -27.75
C HIS A 324 -8.69 0.45 -27.65
N ASN A 325 -8.67 -0.35 -28.72
CA ASN A 325 -7.88 -1.57 -28.78
C ASN A 325 -6.37 -1.25 -28.83
N GLY A 326 -5.52 -2.12 -28.26
CA GLY A 326 -4.06 -2.03 -28.37
C GLY A 326 -3.34 -1.43 -27.16
N LEU A 327 -3.97 -0.50 -26.42
CA LEU A 327 -3.42 0.03 -25.16
C LEU A 327 -3.86 -0.81 -23.95
N HIS A 328 -3.48 -2.09 -23.91
CA HIS A 328 -3.85 -3.01 -22.82
C HIS A 328 -2.90 -2.98 -21.61
N GLN A 329 -1.90 -2.11 -21.66
CA GLN A 329 -0.83 -2.09 -20.67
C GLN A 329 -1.22 -1.36 -19.38
N MET A 330 -0.31 -1.40 -18.42
CA MET A 330 -0.47 -0.73 -17.13
C MET A 330 -0.45 0.80 -17.22
N TRP A 331 0.02 1.38 -18.31
CA TRP A 331 0.20 2.82 -18.45
C TRP A 331 -1.13 3.55 -18.66
N LEU A 332 -1.39 4.59 -17.87
CA LEU A 332 -2.61 5.39 -17.96
C LEU A 332 -2.29 6.72 -18.68
N PRO A 333 -2.78 6.94 -19.91
CA PRO A 333 -2.52 8.17 -20.65
C PRO A 333 -3.04 9.41 -19.93
N THR A 334 -2.17 10.33 -19.57
CA THR A 334 -2.55 11.58 -18.88
C THR A 334 -1.81 12.76 -19.47
N ALA A 335 -2.35 13.97 -19.31
CA ALA A 335 -1.73 15.20 -19.78
C ALA A 335 -1.65 16.21 -18.64
N GLY A 336 -0.64 17.08 -18.68
CA GLY A 336 -0.40 18.06 -17.62
C GLY A 336 -0.13 17.45 -16.24
N GLN A 337 -0.22 18.30 -15.22
CA GLN A 337 -0.13 17.91 -13.83
C GLN A 337 -1.53 17.61 -13.26
N LEU A 338 -1.75 16.35 -12.91
CA LEU A 338 -3.06 15.84 -12.53
C LEU A 338 -3.56 16.45 -11.20
N ARG A 339 -4.84 16.82 -11.17
CA ARG A 339 -5.58 17.31 -9.98
C ARG A 339 -6.67 16.33 -9.53
N SER A 340 -7.33 15.67 -10.47
CA SER A 340 -8.29 14.60 -10.20
C SER A 340 -8.36 13.67 -11.40
N LEU A 341 -8.71 12.41 -11.17
CA LEU A 341 -8.94 11.42 -12.21
C LEU A 341 -10.08 10.49 -11.81
N ASN A 342 -11.04 10.33 -12.71
CA ASN A 342 -12.29 9.62 -12.49
C ASN A 342 -12.58 8.63 -13.63
N PHE A 343 -12.68 7.35 -13.32
CA PHE A 343 -13.17 6.33 -14.24
C PHE A 343 -14.71 6.38 -14.31
N ALA A 344 -15.27 6.24 -15.52
CA ALA A 344 -16.72 6.31 -15.75
C ALA A 344 -17.48 5.16 -15.06
N THR A 345 -16.87 3.99 -14.97
CA THR A 345 -17.39 2.79 -14.30
C THR A 345 -16.60 2.50 -13.02
N ASP A 346 -17.27 2.59 -11.87
CA ASP A 346 -16.67 2.35 -10.53
C ASP A 346 -16.11 0.91 -10.38
N SER A 347 -16.58 -0.04 -11.20
CA SER A 347 -16.13 -1.43 -11.18
C SER A 347 -14.75 -1.65 -11.80
N ASP A 348 -14.35 -0.82 -12.77
CA ASP A 348 -13.35 -1.26 -13.71
C ASP A 348 -11.92 -1.06 -13.18
N ARG A 349 -11.65 -0.02 -12.38
CA ARG A 349 -10.30 0.31 -11.87
C ARG A 349 -10.30 1.20 -10.62
N SER A 350 -10.64 0.65 -9.46
CA SER A 350 -10.71 1.44 -8.21
C SER A 350 -9.34 1.90 -7.67
N GLU A 351 -8.22 1.38 -8.20
CA GLU A 351 -6.87 1.73 -7.76
C GLU A 351 -5.97 2.08 -8.95
N TRP A 352 -5.41 3.28 -8.91
CA TRP A 352 -4.39 3.76 -9.83
C TRP A 352 -3.23 4.35 -9.04
N LEU A 353 -2.08 4.43 -9.69
CA LEU A 353 -0.82 4.92 -9.14
C LEU A 353 -0.44 6.19 -9.88
N TYR A 354 0.13 7.17 -9.18
CA TYR A 354 0.61 8.40 -9.80
C TYR A 354 1.84 8.94 -9.10
N SER A 355 2.79 9.42 -9.89
CA SER A 355 3.96 10.13 -9.42
C SER A 355 3.84 11.61 -9.81
N ALA A 356 3.86 12.48 -8.80
CA ALA A 356 3.73 13.92 -9.00
C ALA A 356 4.95 14.53 -9.69
N GLU A 357 6.13 13.92 -9.50
CA GLU A 357 7.37 14.38 -10.13
C GLU A 357 7.42 14.06 -11.63
N SER A 358 6.96 12.88 -12.04
CA SER A 358 6.91 12.48 -13.46
C SER A 358 5.64 12.92 -14.18
N ALA A 359 4.60 13.29 -13.44
CA ALA A 359 3.25 13.53 -13.98
C ALA A 359 2.72 12.35 -14.81
N ALA A 360 3.04 11.12 -14.37
CA ALA A 360 2.64 9.88 -15.04
C ALA A 360 1.76 9.01 -14.12
N ALA A 361 0.75 8.38 -14.71
CA ALA A 361 -0.19 7.52 -14.01
C ALA A 361 -0.14 6.07 -14.53
N VAL A 362 -0.46 5.11 -13.65
CA VAL A 362 -0.42 3.67 -13.93
C VAL A 362 -1.59 2.97 -13.27
N VAL A 363 -2.15 1.96 -13.94
CA VAL A 363 -3.10 1.01 -13.38
C VAL A 363 -2.51 -0.39 -13.46
N LEU A 364 -2.19 -1.01 -12.32
CA LEU A 364 -1.52 -2.31 -12.26
C LEU A 364 -2.30 -3.46 -12.92
N GLN A 365 -3.63 -3.34 -13.05
CA GLN A 365 -4.46 -4.35 -13.72
C GLN A 365 -4.45 -4.24 -15.25
N GLY A 366 -3.73 -3.26 -15.82
CA GLY A 366 -3.76 -2.95 -17.25
C GLY A 366 -5.04 -2.23 -17.65
N LEU A 367 -5.07 -1.60 -18.82
CA LEU A 367 -6.23 -0.96 -19.44
C LEU A 367 -7.10 -1.94 -20.26
N GLN A 368 -8.42 -1.78 -20.22
CA GLN A 368 -9.37 -2.63 -20.96
C GLN A 368 -9.89 -1.83 -22.14
N ARG A 369 -10.33 -2.53 -23.18
CA ARG A 369 -10.94 -1.90 -24.34
C ARG A 369 -12.16 -1.09 -23.90
N ASP A 370 -12.33 0.08 -24.53
CA ASP A 370 -13.45 1.01 -24.31
C ASP A 370 -13.50 1.59 -22.88
N THR A 371 -12.38 1.59 -22.16
CA THR A 371 -12.28 2.27 -20.86
C THR A 371 -12.37 3.78 -21.09
N THR A 372 -13.33 4.42 -20.44
CA THR A 372 -13.46 5.88 -20.42
C THR A 372 -13.14 6.43 -19.03
N TYR A 373 -12.32 7.49 -18.99
CA TYR A 373 -12.04 8.24 -17.78
C TYR A 373 -11.94 9.74 -18.08
N THR A 374 -12.22 10.54 -17.06
CA THR A 374 -12.11 11.99 -17.09
C THR A 374 -11.05 12.44 -16.10
N PHE A 375 -10.25 13.43 -16.47
CA PHE A 375 -9.29 14.00 -15.55
C PHE A 375 -9.26 15.51 -15.63
N THR A 376 -8.89 16.14 -14.52
CA THR A 376 -8.61 17.57 -14.44
C THR A 376 -7.13 17.75 -14.16
N SER A 377 -6.49 18.67 -14.88
CA SER A 377 -5.05 18.89 -14.82
C SER A 377 -4.68 20.34 -15.09
N ILE A 378 -3.47 20.70 -14.69
CA ILE A 378 -2.84 21.98 -15.03
C ILE A 378 -1.88 21.72 -16.20
N PRO A 379 -1.91 22.51 -17.29
CA PRO A 379 -0.98 22.36 -18.40
C PRO A 379 0.48 22.44 -17.93
N LEU A 380 1.37 21.66 -18.56
CA LEU A 380 2.79 21.79 -18.29
C LEU A 380 3.36 22.86 -19.24
N HIS A 381 3.62 24.05 -18.70
CA HIS A 381 4.16 25.15 -19.49
C HIS A 381 5.52 24.78 -20.08
N GLN A 382 5.59 24.64 -21.41
CA GLN A 382 6.85 24.47 -22.12
C GLN A 382 7.49 25.86 -22.32
N PRO A 383 8.66 26.15 -21.71
CA PRO A 383 9.29 27.44 -21.86
C PRO A 383 9.76 27.65 -23.31
N SER A 384 9.69 28.89 -23.77
CA SER A 384 10.20 29.31 -25.08
C SER A 384 11.71 29.12 -25.19
N GLU A 385 12.24 28.95 -26.42
CA GLU A 385 13.69 28.88 -26.64
C GLU A 385 14.44 30.09 -26.04
N GLN A 386 13.82 31.29 -26.02
CA GLN A 386 14.40 32.48 -25.41
C GLN A 386 14.57 32.34 -23.90
N GLN A 387 13.57 31.79 -23.20
CA GLN A 387 13.63 31.51 -21.77
C GLN A 387 14.67 30.42 -21.46
N ILE A 388 14.72 29.36 -22.27
CA ILE A 388 15.70 28.28 -22.12
C ILE A 388 17.13 28.83 -22.30
N ASN A 389 17.35 29.70 -23.29
CA ASN A 389 18.65 30.32 -23.55
C ASN A 389 19.08 31.29 -22.44
N ALA A 390 18.15 31.83 -21.65
CA ALA A 390 18.43 32.74 -20.54
C ALA A 390 18.91 32.04 -19.26
N VAL A 391 18.73 30.71 -19.15
CA VAL A 391 19.20 29.92 -18.00
C VAL A 391 20.73 29.90 -17.98
N GLN A 392 21.36 30.32 -16.87
CA GLN A 392 22.81 30.47 -16.74
C GLN A 392 23.50 29.32 -15.98
N SER A 393 22.87 28.15 -15.88
CA SER A 393 23.44 27.01 -15.15
C SER A 393 24.69 26.45 -15.86
N PRO A 394 25.81 26.24 -15.15
CA PRO A 394 27.03 25.68 -15.74
C PRO A 394 26.85 24.21 -16.09
N ILE A 395 27.55 23.75 -17.13
CA ILE A 395 27.62 22.34 -17.53
C ILE A 395 28.92 21.67 -17.06
N LEU A 396 28.88 20.36 -16.88
CA LEU A 396 30.06 19.54 -16.56
C LEU A 396 30.52 18.82 -17.83
N LEU A 397 31.53 19.34 -18.54
CA LEU A 397 32.08 18.59 -19.68
C LEU A 397 32.96 17.42 -19.23
N PRO A 398 32.90 16.27 -19.91
CA PRO A 398 33.86 15.19 -19.70
C PRO A 398 35.27 15.70 -19.95
N GLN A 399 36.15 15.57 -18.95
CA GLN A 399 37.57 15.80 -19.16
C GLN A 399 38.10 14.65 -20.02
N ARG A 400 38.65 14.96 -21.20
CA ARG A 400 39.34 13.97 -22.04
C ARG A 400 40.45 13.36 -21.18
N SER A 401 40.29 12.12 -20.74
CA SER A 401 41.35 11.39 -20.05
C SER A 401 42.47 11.12 -21.05
N THR A 402 43.35 12.09 -21.25
CA THR A 402 44.67 11.87 -21.84
C THR A 402 45.49 11.09 -20.80
N SER A 403 45.17 9.81 -20.62
CA SER A 403 45.94 8.89 -19.81
C SER A 403 47.16 8.40 -20.60
N LEU A 404 48.12 9.29 -20.83
CA LEU A 404 49.52 8.94 -20.98
C LEU A 404 50.36 10.02 -20.30
N GLN A 405 50.85 9.67 -19.11
CA GLN A 405 51.88 10.38 -18.32
C GLN A 405 51.48 11.73 -17.70
N GLN A 406 50.98 11.69 -16.46
CA GLN A 406 51.66 12.31 -15.31
C GLN A 406 50.89 12.00 -14.02
N SER A 407 51.38 10.99 -13.32
CA SER A 407 51.16 10.84 -11.89
C SER A 407 51.76 12.04 -11.14
N VAL A 408 51.11 12.40 -10.04
CA VAL A 408 51.58 13.22 -8.91
C VAL A 408 51.10 14.68 -8.89
N SER A 409 50.26 14.96 -7.88
CA SER A 409 49.97 16.24 -7.20
C SER A 409 48.87 17.16 -7.75
N SER A 410 47.70 17.11 -7.10
CA SER A 410 47.00 18.31 -6.58
C SER A 410 45.72 17.91 -5.82
N SER A 411 45.91 17.45 -4.59
CA SER A 411 44.84 17.43 -3.58
C SER A 411 44.62 18.85 -3.06
N GLN A 412 43.88 19.69 -3.77
CA GLN A 412 43.33 20.95 -3.24
C GLN A 412 42.29 21.57 -4.19
N GLN A 413 41.05 21.08 -4.08
CA GLN A 413 39.84 21.86 -4.38
C GLN A 413 38.64 21.22 -3.67
N PRO A 414 38.25 21.68 -2.47
CA PRO A 414 36.99 21.29 -1.87
C PRO A 414 35.91 22.34 -2.19
N ALA A 415 34.72 21.86 -2.59
CA ALA A 415 33.38 22.36 -2.16
C ALA A 415 32.30 22.49 -3.25
N LEU A 416 32.58 22.38 -4.56
CA LEU A 416 31.51 22.45 -5.59
C LEU A 416 31.22 21.11 -6.31
N SER A 417 32.17 20.18 -6.33
CA SER A 417 31.99 18.88 -6.99
C SER A 417 31.22 17.83 -6.16
N ALA A 418 31.09 18.03 -4.85
CA ALA A 418 30.45 17.08 -3.94
C ALA A 418 28.90 17.15 -3.95
N GLN A 419 28.33 18.29 -4.35
CA GLN A 419 26.87 18.46 -4.43
C GLN A 419 26.31 18.00 -5.79
N SER A 420 27.01 18.25 -6.90
CA SER A 420 26.59 17.78 -8.24
C SER A 420 26.77 16.27 -8.44
N SER A 421 27.74 15.65 -7.76
CA SER A 421 27.96 14.19 -7.81
C SER A 421 26.92 13.40 -7.03
N ALA A 422 26.35 13.95 -5.95
CA ALA A 422 25.29 13.30 -5.19
C ALA A 422 23.94 13.29 -5.94
N ALA A 423 23.59 14.37 -6.66
CA ALA A 423 22.37 14.43 -7.47
C ALA A 423 22.45 13.53 -8.73
N THR A 424 23.62 13.47 -9.37
CA THR A 424 23.84 12.62 -10.56
C THR A 424 23.78 11.12 -10.23
N GLN A 425 24.22 10.70 -9.03
CA GLN A 425 24.06 9.31 -8.59
C GLN A 425 22.62 8.92 -8.26
N GLN A 426 21.70 9.88 -8.14
CA GLN A 426 20.31 9.63 -7.75
C GLN A 426 19.44 9.12 -8.91
N TYR A 427 19.83 9.38 -10.16
CA TYR A 427 19.10 9.01 -11.39
C TYR A 427 19.89 8.12 -12.36
N ALA A 428 21.21 7.99 -12.17
CA ALA A 428 22.02 7.05 -12.90
C ALA A 428 22.04 5.71 -12.18
N GLY A 429 21.64 4.62 -12.86
CA GLY A 429 22.21 3.32 -12.51
C GLY A 429 23.73 3.41 -12.58
N SER A 430 24.45 2.46 -11.98
CA SER A 430 25.93 2.41 -12.02
C SER A 430 26.54 2.26 -13.43
N ALA A 431 25.77 2.49 -14.48
CA ALA A 431 26.16 2.39 -15.87
C ALA A 431 27.03 3.59 -16.29
N GLN A 432 28.21 3.26 -16.82
CA GLN A 432 29.15 4.23 -17.37
C GLN A 432 28.61 4.81 -18.68
N ILE A 433 28.69 6.12 -18.85
CA ILE A 433 28.29 6.81 -20.08
C ILE A 433 29.21 6.38 -21.23
N PRO A 434 28.69 5.95 -22.39
CA PRO A 434 29.51 5.46 -23.50
C PRO A 434 30.48 6.52 -24.05
N ASP A 435 31.66 6.09 -24.49
CA ASP A 435 32.68 7.00 -25.06
C ASP A 435 32.16 7.73 -26.30
N ALA A 436 31.35 7.07 -27.14
CA ALA A 436 30.73 7.69 -28.32
C ALA A 436 29.83 8.89 -27.95
N VAL A 437 29.10 8.80 -26.84
CA VAL A 437 28.29 9.91 -26.32
C VAL A 437 29.19 11.07 -25.89
N GLN A 438 30.26 10.78 -25.14
CA GLN A 438 31.21 11.81 -24.69
C GLN A 438 31.90 12.52 -25.87
N GLN A 439 32.29 11.75 -26.89
CA GLN A 439 32.90 12.27 -28.11
C GLN A 439 31.95 13.17 -28.88
N TYR A 440 30.69 12.75 -29.06
CA TYR A 440 29.67 13.55 -29.73
C TYR A 440 29.38 14.86 -28.99
N VAL A 441 29.24 14.80 -27.67
CA VAL A 441 29.03 15.99 -26.81
C VAL A 441 30.20 16.97 -26.99
N THR A 442 31.43 16.49 -26.85
CA THR A 442 32.63 17.35 -26.96
C THR A 442 32.83 17.93 -28.37
N ALA A 443 32.34 17.25 -29.41
CA ALA A 443 32.39 17.74 -30.78
C ALA A 443 31.31 18.81 -31.07
N THR A 444 30.17 18.75 -30.37
CA THR A 444 28.99 19.57 -30.67
C THR A 444 28.92 20.85 -29.83
N ILE A 445 29.33 20.78 -28.57
CA ILE A 445 29.20 21.89 -27.61
C ILE A 445 30.55 22.31 -27.02
N SER A 446 30.66 23.60 -26.66
CA SER A 446 31.79 24.17 -25.94
C SER A 446 31.48 24.37 -24.45
N SER A 447 32.52 24.50 -23.62
CA SER A 447 32.40 24.70 -22.15
C SER A 447 31.66 25.97 -21.74
N ASP A 448 31.62 26.96 -22.64
CA ASP A 448 31.11 28.30 -22.33
C ASP A 448 29.58 28.38 -22.44
N LEU A 449 28.93 27.30 -22.91
CA LEU A 449 27.48 27.22 -23.04
C LEU A 449 26.84 26.92 -21.69
N ALA A 450 25.74 27.61 -21.41
CA ALA A 450 24.88 27.26 -20.31
C ALA A 450 24.05 26.00 -20.62
N ALA A 451 23.56 25.33 -19.59
CA ALA A 451 22.84 24.05 -19.66
C ALA A 451 21.70 24.03 -20.69
N GLY A 452 20.82 25.03 -20.67
CA GLY A 452 19.69 25.10 -21.61
C GLY A 452 20.15 25.23 -23.06
N GLN A 453 21.17 26.06 -23.32
CA GLN A 453 21.74 26.25 -24.65
C GLN A 453 22.45 24.99 -25.15
N ALA A 454 23.17 24.30 -24.25
CA ALA A 454 23.83 23.04 -24.57
C ALA A 454 22.80 21.96 -24.99
N MET A 455 21.71 21.80 -24.24
CA MET A 455 20.65 20.85 -24.58
C MET A 455 19.97 21.18 -25.92
N LEU A 456 19.64 22.45 -26.17
CA LEU A 456 19.07 22.88 -27.46
C LEU A 456 20.00 22.57 -28.63
N ARG A 457 21.31 22.85 -28.49
CA ARG A 457 22.29 22.56 -29.53
C ARG A 457 22.45 21.07 -29.80
N LEU A 458 22.50 20.26 -28.75
CA LEU A 458 22.60 18.80 -28.87
C LEU A 458 21.34 18.21 -29.54
N ALA A 459 20.15 18.62 -29.11
CA ALA A 459 18.89 18.20 -29.71
C ALA A 459 18.81 18.59 -31.19
N ARG A 460 19.14 19.85 -31.51
CA ARG A 460 19.15 20.34 -32.90
C ARG A 460 20.18 19.63 -33.77
N SER A 461 21.35 19.31 -33.22
CA SER A 461 22.39 18.56 -33.95
C SER A 461 21.91 17.16 -34.33
N LEU A 462 21.27 16.44 -33.40
CA LEU A 462 20.68 15.13 -33.69
C LEU A 462 19.54 15.22 -34.70
N HIS A 463 18.68 16.22 -34.57
CA HIS A 463 17.54 16.44 -35.46
C HIS A 463 17.97 16.77 -36.90
N VAL A 464 19.02 17.59 -37.09
CA VAL A 464 19.48 18.04 -38.42
C VAL A 464 20.38 17.02 -39.11
N HIS A 465 21.21 16.29 -38.36
CA HIS A 465 22.19 15.36 -38.92
C HIS A 465 21.74 13.89 -38.87
N GLY A 466 20.57 13.62 -38.31
CA GLY A 466 19.98 12.29 -38.23
C GLY A 466 19.03 11.99 -39.38
N ALA A 467 18.83 10.71 -39.66
CA ALA A 467 17.83 10.21 -40.58
C ALA A 467 16.78 9.38 -39.83
N PHE A 468 15.52 9.60 -40.15
CA PHE A 468 14.41 8.89 -39.54
C PHE A 468 14.18 7.52 -40.20
N SER A 469 14.03 6.48 -39.38
CA SER A 469 13.48 5.18 -39.79
C SER A 469 13.08 4.33 -38.58
N HIS A 470 11.87 3.75 -38.63
CA HIS A 470 11.45 2.72 -37.67
C HIS A 470 12.06 1.35 -37.96
N GLY A 471 12.72 1.14 -39.10
CA GLY A 471 13.25 -0.17 -39.49
C GLY A 471 12.18 -1.24 -39.66
N LEU A 472 10.95 -0.84 -40.01
CA LEU A 472 9.88 -1.75 -40.42
C LEU A 472 10.13 -2.26 -41.85
N ALA A 473 9.34 -3.22 -42.33
CA ALA A 473 9.57 -3.91 -43.61
C ALA A 473 9.65 -2.97 -44.84
N ASN A 474 9.02 -1.80 -44.78
CA ASN A 474 9.00 -0.80 -45.86
C ASN A 474 9.94 0.39 -45.62
N ASP A 475 10.68 0.39 -44.50
CA ASP A 475 11.56 1.50 -44.11
C ASP A 475 13.04 1.12 -44.31
N TYR A 476 13.92 2.12 -44.23
CA TYR A 476 15.36 1.87 -44.22
C TYR A 476 15.75 0.98 -43.02
N PRO A 477 16.57 -0.07 -43.18
CA PRO A 477 16.91 -0.97 -42.08
C PRO A 477 17.50 -0.25 -40.86
N SER A 478 16.81 -0.36 -39.72
CA SER A 478 17.22 0.24 -38.45
C SER A 478 16.98 -0.73 -37.29
N ALA A 479 18.05 -1.10 -36.58
CA ALA A 479 17.94 -2.00 -35.43
C ALA A 479 17.17 -1.34 -34.28
N ALA A 480 16.37 -2.13 -33.57
CA ALA A 480 15.63 -1.67 -32.39
C ALA A 480 16.54 -1.55 -31.16
N GLY A 481 16.03 -0.86 -30.13
CA GLY A 481 16.60 -0.85 -28.79
C GLY A 481 17.30 0.46 -28.42
N HIS A 482 17.51 0.64 -27.12
CA HIS A 482 17.97 1.90 -26.53
C HIS A 482 19.13 1.72 -25.54
N GLY A 483 19.73 0.53 -25.49
CA GLY A 483 20.90 0.26 -24.66
C GLY A 483 22.19 0.88 -25.19
N ILE A 484 23.23 0.89 -24.36
CA ILE A 484 24.55 1.46 -24.67
C ILE A 484 25.09 0.99 -26.01
N PHE A 485 24.97 -0.31 -26.31
CA PHE A 485 25.45 -0.89 -27.57
C PHE A 485 24.78 -0.23 -28.79
N ARG A 486 23.45 -0.09 -28.75
CA ARG A 486 22.68 0.48 -29.86
C ARG A 486 22.93 1.98 -30.03
N ILE A 487 23.04 2.72 -28.92
CA ILE A 487 23.36 4.16 -28.98
C ILE A 487 24.79 4.40 -29.48
N THR A 488 25.74 3.56 -29.09
CA THR A 488 27.12 3.62 -29.61
C THR A 488 27.15 3.35 -31.11
N GLN A 489 26.38 2.36 -31.57
CA GLN A 489 26.25 2.06 -33.00
C GLN A 489 25.62 3.23 -33.77
N LEU A 490 24.57 3.86 -33.23
CA LEU A 490 23.92 5.01 -33.84
C LEU A 490 24.91 6.17 -34.04
N LEU A 491 25.62 6.56 -32.98
CA LEU A 491 26.50 7.74 -32.98
C LEU A 491 27.80 7.54 -33.77
N ASN A 492 28.27 6.30 -33.92
CA ASN A 492 29.48 5.99 -34.70
C ASN A 492 29.19 5.70 -36.18
N ALA A 493 27.92 5.64 -36.59
CA ALA A 493 27.56 5.41 -37.99
C ALA A 493 27.85 6.66 -38.83
N ASP A 494 28.24 6.46 -40.10
CA ASP A 494 28.44 7.56 -41.07
C ASP A 494 27.17 8.40 -41.25
N LEU A 495 26.01 7.74 -41.16
CA LEU A 495 24.70 8.36 -41.06
C LEU A 495 23.96 7.75 -39.86
N MET A 496 23.55 8.61 -38.93
CA MET A 496 22.72 8.21 -37.81
C MET A 496 21.32 7.87 -38.34
N VAL A 497 20.89 6.62 -38.24
CA VAL A 497 19.55 6.20 -38.67
C VAL A 497 18.80 5.55 -37.50
N GLY A 498 17.63 6.10 -37.16
CA GLY A 498 16.82 5.63 -36.03
C GLY A 498 15.43 6.26 -35.97
N ASP A 499 14.65 5.85 -34.99
CA ASP A 499 13.37 6.46 -34.60
C ASP A 499 13.52 7.20 -33.26
N SER A 500 12.41 7.73 -32.75
CA SER A 500 12.41 8.51 -31.51
C SER A 500 12.95 7.75 -30.29
N GLU A 501 12.89 6.41 -30.26
CA GLU A 501 13.46 5.61 -29.17
C GLU A 501 14.98 5.83 -29.08
N GLN A 502 15.68 5.74 -30.21
CA GLN A 502 17.14 5.82 -30.21
C GLN A 502 17.64 7.27 -30.07
N TYR A 503 16.98 8.24 -30.71
CA TYR A 503 17.35 9.66 -30.58
C TYR A 503 17.08 10.22 -29.19
N ALA A 504 15.92 9.92 -28.59
CA ALA A 504 15.63 10.35 -27.21
C ALA A 504 16.62 9.73 -26.21
N SER A 505 16.96 8.45 -26.39
CA SER A 505 17.94 7.77 -25.56
C SER A 505 19.34 8.37 -25.69
N ALA A 506 19.77 8.71 -26.91
CA ALA A 506 21.05 9.37 -27.15
C ALA A 506 21.09 10.75 -26.46
N LEU A 507 20.07 11.59 -26.67
CA LEU A 507 20.01 12.93 -26.07
C LEU A 507 19.93 12.87 -24.54
N ALA A 508 19.17 11.93 -23.98
CA ALA A 508 19.09 11.75 -22.53
C ALA A 508 20.45 11.40 -21.92
N LEU A 509 21.23 10.51 -22.56
CA LEU A 509 22.59 10.19 -22.15
C LEU A 509 23.54 11.38 -22.32
N MET A 510 23.39 12.18 -23.38
CA MET A 510 24.17 13.41 -23.57
C MET A 510 23.90 14.43 -22.45
N GLY A 511 22.64 14.60 -22.05
CA GLY A 511 22.28 15.47 -20.92
C GLY A 511 22.89 15.01 -19.60
N ARG A 512 22.88 13.70 -19.32
CA ARG A 512 23.59 13.12 -18.14
C ARG A 512 25.09 13.32 -18.23
N CYS A 513 25.64 13.21 -19.44
CA CYS A 513 27.07 13.42 -19.70
C CYS A 513 27.53 14.84 -19.33
N ILE A 514 26.63 15.83 -19.44
CA ILE A 514 26.89 17.22 -19.08
C ILE A 514 26.44 17.59 -17.66
N GLY A 515 26.01 16.61 -16.86
CA GLY A 515 25.62 16.79 -15.46
C GLY A 515 24.16 17.19 -15.23
N LEU A 516 23.27 17.06 -16.23
CA LEU A 516 21.85 17.35 -16.08
C LEU A 516 21.05 16.10 -15.69
N GLU A 517 20.00 16.29 -14.88
CA GLU A 517 18.98 15.28 -14.65
C GLU A 517 18.11 15.17 -15.90
N THR A 518 18.13 14.01 -16.56
CA THR A 518 17.30 13.72 -17.74
C THR A 518 16.44 12.50 -17.53
N ARG A 519 15.26 12.52 -18.17
CA ARG A 519 14.33 11.41 -18.27
C ARG A 519 13.72 11.35 -19.66
N ILE A 520 13.30 10.16 -20.07
CA ILE A 520 12.62 9.95 -21.34
C ILE A 520 11.13 9.84 -21.08
N VAL A 521 10.33 10.53 -21.87
CA VAL A 521 8.88 10.43 -21.84
C VAL A 521 8.43 9.73 -23.11
N LEU A 522 7.63 8.68 -22.95
CA LEU A 522 6.88 8.03 -24.03
C LEU A 522 5.45 8.53 -23.97
N GLY A 523 4.88 8.92 -25.10
CA GLY A 523 3.53 9.47 -25.15
C GLY A 523 3.03 9.71 -26.56
N PHE A 524 1.93 10.44 -26.66
CA PHE A 524 1.38 10.91 -27.93
C PHE A 524 1.56 12.41 -28.05
N GLN A 525 2.09 12.83 -29.19
CA GLN A 525 2.24 14.25 -29.53
C GLN A 525 1.50 14.50 -30.83
N THR A 526 0.62 15.50 -30.84
CA THR A 526 -0.11 15.85 -32.05
C THR A 526 0.85 16.53 -33.00
N ALA A 527 1.05 15.98 -34.20
CA ALA A 527 1.73 16.71 -35.27
C ALA A 527 1.04 18.06 -35.48
N ASP A 528 1.83 19.09 -35.79
CA ASP A 528 1.46 20.50 -35.87
C ASP A 528 0.32 20.74 -36.89
N LYS A 529 -0.93 20.41 -36.50
CA LYS A 529 -2.14 20.59 -37.31
C LYS A 529 -2.65 22.03 -37.16
N GLN A 530 -1.77 23.01 -37.37
CA GLN A 530 -2.17 24.41 -37.55
C GLN A 530 -3.06 24.65 -38.78
N GLN A 531 -3.33 23.63 -39.61
CA GLN A 531 -4.15 23.77 -40.82
C GLN A 531 -5.62 23.35 -40.68
N GLN A 532 -6.09 22.93 -39.50
CA GLN A 532 -7.50 22.55 -39.29
C GLN A 532 -8.32 23.49 -38.41
N SER A 533 -7.81 24.68 -38.08
CA SER A 533 -8.62 25.78 -37.55
C SER A 533 -8.77 26.89 -38.60
N LYS A 534 -9.59 26.63 -39.61
CA LYS A 534 -10.11 27.71 -40.47
C LYS A 534 -11.62 27.94 -40.32
N HIS A 535 -12.31 27.23 -39.43
CA HIS A 535 -13.73 27.46 -39.13
C HIS A 535 -13.99 27.34 -37.62
N ALA A 536 -13.82 28.44 -36.87
CA ALA A 536 -14.44 28.60 -35.56
C ALA A 536 -14.60 30.10 -35.26
N ASP A 537 -15.70 30.65 -35.76
CA ASP A 537 -16.21 31.96 -35.38
C ASP A 537 -17.06 31.77 -34.10
N ASP A 538 -16.40 31.47 -32.96
CA ASP A 538 -17.03 31.51 -31.64
C ASP A 538 -15.96 31.66 -30.54
N GLN A 539 -15.70 32.90 -30.10
CA GLN A 539 -14.70 33.25 -29.08
C GLN A 539 -15.14 32.92 -27.64
N SER A 540 -16.05 31.97 -27.44
CA SER A 540 -16.65 31.69 -26.13
C SER A 540 -16.26 30.34 -25.50
N ALA A 541 -15.51 29.48 -26.21
CA ALA A 541 -15.01 28.20 -25.68
C ALA A 541 -13.48 28.21 -25.53
N GLN A 542 -12.99 28.15 -24.29
CA GLN A 542 -11.56 28.26 -23.95
C GLN A 542 -10.71 27.01 -24.32
N TYR A 543 -11.34 25.90 -24.75
CA TYR A 543 -10.66 24.68 -25.21
C TYR A 543 -11.46 24.01 -26.34
N PRO A 544 -10.79 23.31 -27.30
CA PRO A 544 -11.48 22.66 -28.40
C PRO A 544 -12.42 21.56 -27.89
N SER A 545 -13.71 21.69 -28.22
CA SER A 545 -14.74 20.68 -27.95
C SER A 545 -14.66 19.46 -28.87
N GLU A 546 -13.75 19.47 -29.85
CA GLU A 546 -13.59 18.42 -30.85
C GLU A 546 -12.87 17.18 -30.28
N ARG A 547 -13.31 15.99 -30.70
CA ARG A 547 -12.70 14.72 -30.30
C ARG A 547 -11.46 14.46 -31.17
N MET A 548 -10.28 14.61 -30.60
CA MET A 548 -9.02 14.25 -31.23
C MET A 548 -8.78 12.74 -31.14
N ARG A 549 -8.31 12.15 -32.24
CA ARG A 549 -7.96 10.72 -32.32
C ARG A 549 -6.45 10.59 -32.43
N TYR A 550 -5.88 9.71 -31.61
CA TYR A 550 -4.46 9.35 -31.64
C TYR A 550 -4.32 7.90 -32.07
N THR A 551 -3.38 7.66 -32.97
CA THR A 551 -3.06 6.38 -33.59
C THR A 551 -1.66 5.93 -33.21
N GLY A 552 -1.26 4.73 -33.64
CA GLY A 552 0.09 4.24 -33.47
C GLY A 552 1.17 5.12 -34.10
N SER A 553 0.88 5.88 -35.16
CA SER A 553 1.84 6.81 -35.76
C SER A 553 2.08 8.07 -34.93
N ASP A 554 1.16 8.43 -34.03
CA ASP A 554 1.28 9.63 -33.20
C ASP A 554 2.11 9.38 -31.92
N ILE A 555 2.60 8.15 -31.71
CA ILE A 555 3.41 7.80 -30.55
C ILE A 555 4.86 8.26 -30.74
N LYS A 556 5.42 8.93 -29.74
CA LYS A 556 6.77 9.46 -29.78
C LYS A 556 7.46 9.38 -28.42
N ALA A 557 8.77 9.24 -28.44
CA ALA A 557 9.62 9.41 -27.28
C ALA A 557 10.35 10.77 -27.35
N TRP A 558 10.34 11.53 -26.26
CA TRP A 558 11.09 12.78 -26.12
C TRP A 558 11.85 12.82 -24.80
N VAL A 559 12.74 13.80 -24.65
CA VAL A 559 13.57 13.96 -23.45
C VAL A 559 13.09 15.13 -22.64
N GLU A 560 13.01 14.97 -21.32
CA GLU A 560 12.90 16.09 -20.39
C GLU A 560 14.19 16.24 -19.62
N ALA A 561 14.74 17.46 -19.62
CA ALA A 561 15.90 17.81 -18.82
C ALA A 561 15.49 18.84 -17.76
N LYS A 562 15.99 18.65 -16.54
CA LYS A 562 15.74 19.57 -15.43
C LYS A 562 16.70 20.75 -15.51
N LEU A 563 16.15 21.94 -15.70
CA LEU A 563 16.88 23.22 -15.75
C LEU A 563 16.56 24.05 -14.51
N ASP A 564 17.56 24.73 -13.97
CA ASP A 564 17.37 25.58 -12.79
C ASP A 564 16.42 26.73 -13.11
N GLY A 565 15.45 26.96 -12.22
CA GLY A 565 14.45 28.01 -12.37
C GLY A 565 13.32 27.72 -13.36
N LEU A 566 13.48 26.76 -14.28
CA LEU A 566 12.43 26.36 -15.24
C LEU A 566 11.83 24.97 -14.94
N GLY A 567 12.48 24.15 -14.12
CA GLY A 567 12.02 22.78 -13.85
C GLY A 567 12.29 21.85 -15.04
N TRP A 568 11.39 20.92 -15.29
CA TRP A 568 11.49 19.93 -16.37
C TRP A 568 11.08 20.54 -17.71
N VAL A 569 12.03 20.61 -18.65
CA VAL A 569 11.83 21.16 -19.99
C VAL A 569 11.93 20.05 -21.03
N ALA A 570 10.95 19.97 -21.94
CA ALA A 570 10.91 18.98 -23.00
C ALA A 570 11.76 19.40 -24.22
N PHE A 571 12.52 18.43 -24.74
CA PHE A 571 13.38 18.51 -25.91
C PHE A 571 13.11 17.31 -26.82
N ASP A 572 12.91 17.56 -28.11
CA ASP A 572 12.71 16.52 -29.11
C ASP A 572 13.92 16.46 -30.06
N PRO A 573 14.76 15.40 -29.97
CA PRO A 573 15.90 15.21 -30.86
C PRO A 573 15.55 14.50 -32.17
N THR A 574 14.29 14.05 -32.34
CA THR A 574 13.92 13.15 -33.43
C THR A 574 13.87 13.93 -34.75
N PRO A 575 14.61 13.52 -35.80
CA PRO A 575 14.48 14.10 -37.14
C PRO A 575 13.05 14.00 -37.68
N ASP A 576 12.70 14.84 -38.65
CA ASP A 576 11.39 14.73 -39.31
C ASP A 576 11.26 13.38 -40.03
N GLU A 577 10.05 12.81 -40.06
CA GLU A 577 9.81 11.53 -40.72
C GLU A 577 10.14 11.54 -42.23
N THR A 578 10.13 12.74 -42.84
CA THR A 578 10.51 12.94 -44.25
C THR A 578 12.02 12.88 -44.48
N GLN A 579 12.83 13.04 -43.44
CA GLN A 579 14.30 13.03 -43.51
C GLN A 579 14.82 11.59 -43.47
N THR A 580 14.66 10.87 -44.58
CA THR A 580 15.19 9.51 -44.76
C THR A 580 16.64 9.54 -45.26
N PRO A 581 17.39 8.42 -45.16
CA PRO A 581 18.73 8.33 -45.73
C PRO A 581 18.80 8.72 -47.20
N GLU A 582 17.79 8.32 -47.98
CA GLU A 582 17.69 8.66 -49.40
C GLU A 582 17.49 10.16 -49.63
N SER A 583 16.62 10.82 -48.83
CA SER A 583 16.39 12.26 -48.98
C SER A 583 17.61 13.09 -48.60
N LEU A 584 18.36 12.68 -47.56
CA LEU A 584 19.58 13.36 -47.14
C LEU A 584 20.70 13.21 -48.18
N GLN A 585 20.84 12.01 -48.78
CA GLN A 585 21.76 11.80 -49.89
C GLN A 585 21.37 12.64 -51.12
N GLN A 586 20.08 12.73 -51.45
CA GLN A 586 19.60 13.59 -52.53
C GLN A 586 19.86 15.08 -52.27
N GLN A 587 19.69 15.56 -51.03
CA GLN A 587 20.04 16.93 -50.66
C GLN A 587 21.54 17.20 -50.85
N GLN A 588 22.41 16.30 -50.38
CA GLN A 588 23.86 16.42 -50.57
C GLN A 588 24.26 16.45 -52.06
N VAL A 589 23.65 15.59 -52.89
CA VAL A 589 23.90 15.56 -54.35
C VAL A 589 23.36 16.84 -55.02
N SER A 590 22.21 17.35 -54.59
CA SER A 590 21.60 18.59 -55.11
C SER A 590 22.43 19.84 -54.78
N GLU A 591 22.96 19.93 -53.55
CA GLU A 591 23.88 21.01 -53.16
C GLU A 591 25.20 20.95 -53.93
N GLN A 592 25.72 19.74 -54.16
CA GLN A 592 26.93 19.54 -54.97
C GLN A 592 26.71 19.85 -56.45
N THR A 593 25.52 19.61 -57.00
CA THR A 593 25.18 19.89 -58.41
C THR A 593 24.89 21.37 -58.67
N MET A 594 24.40 22.15 -57.69
CA MET A 594 24.30 23.62 -57.84
C MET A 594 25.67 24.33 -57.98
N ASN A 595 26.77 23.67 -57.58
CA ASN A 595 28.13 24.21 -57.65
C ASN A 595 28.93 23.77 -58.89
N ARG A 596 28.32 23.23 -59.94
CA ARG A 596 29.03 22.90 -61.20
C ARG A 596 28.24 23.30 -62.46
N GLN A 597 28.91 24.02 -63.36
CA GLN A 597 28.47 24.22 -64.76
C GLN A 597 28.50 22.88 -65.55
N PRO A 598 27.65 22.68 -66.59
CA PRO A 598 27.62 21.44 -67.38
C PRO A 598 28.43 21.58 -68.70
N PRO A 599 28.58 20.52 -69.53
CA PRO A 599 29.17 19.20 -69.25
C PRO A 599 30.15 18.75 -70.38
N ILE A 600 30.74 17.55 -70.27
CA ILE A 600 31.10 16.72 -71.45
C ILE A 600 30.80 15.25 -71.08
N PRO A 601 30.11 14.46 -71.93
CA PRO A 601 29.89 13.04 -71.68
C PRO A 601 31.10 12.22 -72.21
N LEU A 602 31.42 11.11 -71.57
CA LEU A 602 31.56 9.80 -72.24
C LEU A 602 31.91 8.66 -71.27
N ASN A 603 31.24 7.55 -71.56
CA ASN A 603 31.60 6.14 -71.39
C ASN A 603 31.50 5.44 -70.03
N ASP A 604 30.53 4.53 -70.00
CA ASP A 604 30.48 3.32 -69.16
C ASP A 604 31.77 2.52 -69.23
N PRO A 605 32.11 1.84 -68.12
CA PRO A 605 32.27 0.41 -68.23
C PRO A 605 31.48 -0.38 -67.18
N ILE A 606 30.78 -1.40 -67.70
CA ILE A 606 30.77 -2.80 -67.23
C ILE A 606 30.59 -3.03 -65.72
N ARG A 607 29.32 -3.28 -65.40
CA ARG A 607 28.75 -4.20 -64.41
C ARG A 607 29.73 -5.27 -63.88
N GLU A 608 30.11 -5.14 -62.61
CA GLU A 608 30.43 -6.28 -61.74
C GLU A 608 29.22 -6.57 -60.84
N GLN A 609 28.80 -7.84 -60.85
CA GLN A 609 27.76 -8.37 -59.97
C GLN A 609 28.37 -8.58 -58.58
N GLU A 610 27.99 -7.78 -57.59
CA GLU A 610 28.17 -8.15 -56.19
C GLU A 610 27.08 -9.16 -55.78
N GLN A 611 27.55 -10.31 -55.32
CA GLN A 611 26.76 -11.35 -54.66
C GLN A 611 26.15 -10.82 -53.36
N PRO A 612 24.95 -11.26 -52.96
CA PRO A 612 24.41 -10.95 -51.64
C PRO A 612 25.24 -11.64 -50.54
N PRO A 613 25.50 -10.99 -49.39
CA PRO A 613 26.09 -11.68 -48.25
C PRO A 613 25.10 -12.72 -47.68
N PRO A 614 25.60 -13.83 -47.13
CA PRO A 614 24.77 -14.94 -46.67
C PRO A 614 23.90 -14.52 -45.49
N SER A 615 22.59 -14.77 -45.63
CA SER A 615 21.63 -14.80 -44.55
C SER A 615 22.03 -15.89 -43.54
N SER A 616 22.61 -15.49 -42.41
CA SER A 616 22.67 -16.33 -41.22
C SER A 616 21.30 -16.29 -40.55
N VAL A 617 20.41 -17.17 -41.01
CA VAL A 617 19.26 -17.63 -40.22
C VAL A 617 19.84 -18.50 -39.11
N ILE A 618 20.04 -17.93 -37.92
CA ILE A 618 20.08 -18.74 -36.70
C ILE A 618 18.61 -19.03 -36.39
N GLY A 619 18.13 -20.14 -36.95
CA GLY A 619 16.93 -20.81 -36.48
C GLY A 619 17.22 -21.35 -35.09
N GLY A 620 16.72 -20.65 -34.08
CA GLY A 620 16.46 -21.26 -32.79
C GLY A 620 15.15 -22.02 -32.91
N ASP A 621 15.24 -23.30 -33.27
CA ASP A 621 14.14 -24.24 -33.04
C ASP A 621 14.34 -24.88 -31.66
N ASP A 622 13.21 -25.23 -31.06
CA ASP A 622 13.05 -26.02 -29.83
C ASP A 622 13.31 -25.30 -28.49
N ALA A 623 12.42 -24.35 -28.19
CA ALA A 623 11.92 -24.22 -26.82
C ALA A 623 10.41 -24.46 -26.84
N GLU A 624 10.01 -25.74 -26.78
CA GLU A 624 8.68 -26.09 -26.29
C GLU A 624 8.50 -25.48 -24.89
N PRO A 625 7.49 -24.64 -24.65
CA PRO A 625 7.12 -24.36 -23.28
C PRO A 625 6.45 -25.62 -22.72
N GLU A 626 7.18 -26.41 -21.92
CA GLU A 626 6.58 -27.24 -20.88
C GLU A 626 5.90 -26.31 -19.83
N GLN A 627 4.80 -25.68 -20.22
CA GLN A 627 3.96 -24.85 -19.35
C GLN A 627 2.50 -25.20 -19.56
N SER A 628 2.10 -26.39 -19.11
CA SER A 628 0.69 -26.64 -18.79
C SER A 628 0.45 -27.68 -17.70
N GLN A 629 1.46 -28.48 -17.29
CA GLN A 629 1.26 -29.52 -16.29
C GLN A 629 1.72 -29.13 -14.87
N ASN A 630 2.70 -28.23 -14.74
CA ASN A 630 3.19 -27.74 -13.45
C ASN A 630 2.36 -26.60 -12.84
N GLN A 631 1.56 -25.87 -13.62
CA GLN A 631 0.71 -24.80 -13.08
C GLN A 631 -0.49 -25.35 -12.31
N VAL A 632 -1.14 -26.41 -12.78
CA VAL A 632 -2.26 -27.04 -12.06
C VAL A 632 -1.77 -27.73 -10.79
N GLN A 633 -0.60 -28.39 -10.82
CA GLN A 633 -0.01 -29.03 -9.65
C GLN A 633 0.51 -28.02 -8.62
N GLN A 634 1.13 -26.90 -9.05
CA GLN A 634 1.49 -25.80 -8.15
C GLN A 634 0.27 -25.02 -7.64
N GLN A 635 -0.80 -24.87 -8.43
CA GLN A 635 -2.07 -24.31 -7.96
C GLN A 635 -2.76 -25.27 -6.98
N PHE A 636 -2.75 -26.58 -7.20
CA PHE A 636 -3.26 -27.58 -6.25
C PHE A 636 -2.45 -27.62 -4.95
N TRP A 637 -1.12 -27.49 -5.02
CA TRP A 637 -0.26 -27.37 -3.84
C TRP A 637 -0.41 -26.01 -3.15
N ARG A 638 -0.62 -24.90 -3.86
CA ARG A 638 -0.92 -23.58 -3.27
C ARG A 638 -2.30 -23.54 -2.62
N ILE A 639 -3.32 -24.11 -3.26
CA ILE A 639 -4.69 -24.25 -2.72
C ILE A 639 -4.68 -25.24 -1.54
N GLY A 640 -3.97 -26.36 -1.67
CA GLY A 640 -3.83 -27.36 -0.61
C GLY A 640 -3.07 -26.85 0.61
N THR A 641 -1.99 -26.09 0.40
CA THR A 641 -1.23 -25.45 1.49
C THR A 641 -2.03 -24.31 2.12
N THR A 642 -2.73 -23.46 1.34
CA THR A 642 -3.61 -22.43 1.92
C THR A 642 -4.76 -23.06 2.72
N ILE A 643 -5.43 -24.11 2.23
CA ILE A 643 -6.45 -24.84 2.99
C ILE A 643 -5.86 -25.48 4.25
N ALA A 644 -4.67 -26.08 4.18
CA ALA A 644 -3.99 -26.67 5.33
C ALA A 644 -3.61 -25.61 6.39
N TRP A 645 -3.13 -24.44 5.97
CA TRP A 645 -2.84 -23.30 6.85
C TRP A 645 -4.12 -22.64 7.40
N CYS A 646 -5.25 -22.71 6.70
CA CYS A 646 -6.55 -22.23 7.19
C CYS A 646 -7.19 -23.18 8.21
N ILE A 647 -7.02 -24.51 8.05
CA ILE A 647 -7.56 -25.51 8.97
C ILE A 647 -6.66 -25.69 10.21
N ALA A 648 -5.34 -25.51 10.08
CA ALA A 648 -4.38 -25.63 11.17
C ALA A 648 -4.73 -24.82 12.45
N PRO A 649 -5.13 -23.54 12.39
CA PRO A 649 -5.51 -22.78 13.59
C PRO A 649 -6.84 -23.24 14.18
N ILE A 650 -7.81 -23.64 13.36
CA ILE A 650 -9.09 -24.19 13.84
C ILE A 650 -8.83 -25.52 14.55
N VAL A 651 -8.01 -26.38 13.96
CA VAL A 651 -7.58 -27.64 14.56
C VAL A 651 -6.75 -27.38 15.82
N LEU A 652 -5.85 -26.39 15.84
CA LEU A 652 -5.09 -26.02 17.03
C LEU A 652 -5.98 -25.47 18.15
N VAL A 653 -7.02 -24.70 17.84
CA VAL A 653 -8.00 -24.23 18.83
C VAL A 653 -8.82 -25.40 19.36
N ILE A 654 -9.29 -26.30 18.50
CA ILE A 654 -10.01 -27.52 18.91
C ILE A 654 -9.09 -28.43 19.73
N LEU A 655 -7.84 -28.60 19.32
CA LEU A 655 -6.86 -29.47 19.98
C LEU A 655 -6.38 -28.86 21.30
N GLY A 656 -6.26 -27.53 21.38
CA GLY A 656 -6.05 -26.79 22.62
C GLY A 656 -7.25 -26.89 23.57
N PHE A 657 -8.47 -26.85 23.04
CA PHE A 657 -9.70 -27.05 23.80
C PHE A 657 -9.79 -28.48 24.36
N VAL A 658 -9.51 -29.49 23.54
CA VAL A 658 -9.45 -30.90 23.94
C VAL A 658 -8.32 -31.14 24.94
N ALA A 659 -7.14 -30.55 24.72
CA ALA A 659 -5.99 -30.66 25.62
C ALA A 659 -6.26 -30.00 26.98
N ALA A 660 -6.92 -28.84 27.03
CA ALA A 660 -7.30 -28.20 28.29
C ALA A 660 -8.28 -29.07 29.09
N ILE A 661 -9.29 -29.64 28.44
CA ILE A 661 -10.23 -30.59 29.06
C ILE A 661 -9.49 -31.84 29.53
N ALA A 662 -8.64 -32.42 28.68
CA ALA A 662 -7.85 -33.61 29.01
C ALA A 662 -6.89 -33.35 30.18
N LEU A 663 -6.24 -32.19 30.24
CA LEU A 663 -5.33 -31.79 31.32
C LEU A 663 -6.07 -31.61 32.64
N GLN A 664 -7.25 -30.99 32.63
CA GLN A 664 -8.08 -30.85 33.84
C GLN A 664 -8.57 -32.22 34.32
N GLN A 665 -9.05 -33.07 33.42
CA GLN A 665 -9.45 -34.44 33.75
C GLN A 665 -8.27 -35.28 34.27
N HIS A 666 -7.08 -35.11 33.69
CA HIS A 666 -5.87 -35.79 34.11
C HIS A 666 -5.39 -35.30 35.48
N ARG A 667 -5.36 -33.99 35.73
CA ARG A 667 -5.05 -33.40 37.05
C ARG A 667 -6.02 -33.90 38.12
N ARG A 668 -7.31 -33.91 37.81
CA ARG A 668 -8.38 -34.42 38.68
C ARG A 668 -8.20 -35.91 38.97
N LYS A 669 -7.98 -36.74 37.94
CA LYS A 669 -7.72 -38.18 38.13
C LYS A 669 -6.44 -38.40 38.95
N ARG A 670 -5.36 -37.68 38.64
CA ARG A 670 -4.10 -37.80 39.39
C ARG A 670 -4.27 -37.43 40.87
N GLN A 671 -5.00 -36.35 41.16
CA GLN A 671 -5.24 -35.90 42.54
C GLN A 671 -6.23 -36.77 43.31
N LEU A 672 -7.24 -37.35 42.64
CA LEU A 672 -8.21 -38.28 43.26
C LEU A 672 -7.66 -39.70 43.46
N TRP A 673 -6.76 -40.19 42.60
CA TRP A 673 -6.32 -41.58 42.59
C TRP A 673 -4.87 -41.80 43.05
N HIS A 674 -3.99 -40.79 42.91
CA HIS A 674 -2.53 -40.94 43.14
C HIS A 674 -1.90 -39.94 44.13
N GLY A 675 -2.68 -39.07 44.77
CA GLY A 675 -2.20 -38.16 45.82
C GLY A 675 -1.96 -38.83 47.19
N ARG A 676 -1.40 -38.08 48.16
CA ARG A 676 -1.34 -38.52 49.57
C ARG A 676 -2.74 -38.86 50.07
N VAL A 677 -2.88 -39.93 50.86
CA VAL A 677 -4.18 -40.51 51.26
C VAL A 677 -5.15 -39.46 51.84
N GLN A 678 -4.67 -38.58 52.73
CA GLN A 678 -5.47 -37.49 53.32
C GLN A 678 -5.88 -36.41 52.30
N ALA A 679 -4.97 -36.05 51.38
CA ALA A 679 -5.25 -35.04 50.34
C ALA A 679 -6.31 -35.51 49.35
N ARG A 680 -6.38 -36.82 49.07
CA ARG A 680 -7.40 -37.43 48.19
C ARG A 680 -8.81 -37.26 48.74
N ILE A 681 -8.98 -37.38 50.05
CA ILE A 681 -10.29 -37.29 50.72
C ILE A 681 -10.74 -35.83 50.80
N ALA A 682 -9.84 -34.90 51.17
CA ALA A 682 -10.12 -33.47 51.19
C ALA A 682 -10.44 -32.92 49.78
N TYR A 683 -9.67 -33.34 48.78
CA TYR A 683 -9.89 -32.95 47.38
C TYR A 683 -11.15 -33.63 46.78
N GLY A 684 -11.47 -34.85 47.20
CA GLY A 684 -12.70 -35.54 46.77
C GLY A 684 -13.96 -34.77 47.14
N TRP A 685 -14.02 -34.22 48.36
CA TRP A 685 -15.15 -33.40 48.79
C TRP A 685 -15.24 -32.08 48.02
N SER A 686 -14.12 -31.37 47.83
CA SER A 686 -14.12 -30.10 47.12
C SER A 686 -14.55 -30.22 45.65
N VAL A 687 -14.21 -31.33 44.98
CA VAL A 687 -14.67 -31.65 43.61
C VAL A 687 -16.20 -31.78 43.55
N LEU A 688 -16.81 -32.39 44.56
CA LEU A 688 -18.27 -32.55 44.63
C LEU A 688 -18.96 -31.20 44.84
N VAL A 689 -18.44 -30.38 45.77
CA VAL A 689 -18.96 -29.02 46.03
C VAL A 689 -18.81 -28.11 44.81
N GLN A 690 -17.66 -28.14 44.12
CA GLN A 690 -17.45 -27.38 42.88
C GLN A 690 -18.43 -27.80 41.79
N THR A 691 -18.65 -29.12 41.63
CA THR A 691 -19.63 -29.62 40.66
C THR A 691 -21.05 -29.16 41.03
N ALA A 692 -21.42 -29.21 42.31
CA ALA A 692 -22.70 -28.72 42.79
C ALA A 692 -22.88 -27.20 42.56
N CYS A 693 -21.85 -26.39 42.83
CA CYS A 693 -21.86 -24.94 42.57
C CYS A 693 -22.08 -24.59 41.09
N ILE A 694 -21.60 -25.43 40.17
CA ILE A 694 -21.80 -25.23 38.73
C ILE A 694 -23.18 -25.69 38.27
N VAL A 695 -23.70 -26.78 38.86
CA VAL A 695 -25.03 -27.33 38.54
C VAL A 695 -26.16 -26.48 39.10
N MET A 696 -26.00 -25.88 40.29
CA MET A 696 -27.03 -25.12 40.99
C MET A 696 -27.17 -23.67 40.50
N ARG A 697 -28.40 -23.12 40.60
CA ARG A 697 -28.73 -21.72 40.26
C ARG A 697 -27.97 -20.72 41.16
N HIS A 698 -27.86 -19.47 40.69
CA HIS A 698 -27.04 -18.40 41.29
C HIS A 698 -27.34 -18.13 42.78
N ASP A 699 -28.56 -18.43 43.24
CA ASP A 699 -29.03 -18.16 44.60
C ASP A 699 -28.52 -19.17 45.65
N ALA A 700 -28.13 -20.38 45.22
CA ALA A 700 -27.62 -21.44 46.11
C ALA A 700 -26.09 -21.48 46.20
N LYS A 701 -25.39 -20.75 45.32
CA LYS A 701 -23.92 -20.66 45.30
C LYS A 701 -23.29 -20.07 46.57
N PRO A 702 -23.84 -19.00 47.18
CA PRO A 702 -23.24 -18.40 48.39
C PRO A 702 -23.18 -19.39 49.55
N LEU A 703 -24.20 -20.25 49.67
CA LEU A 703 -24.36 -21.24 50.74
C LEU A 703 -23.37 -22.42 50.63
N LEU A 704 -22.79 -22.65 49.45
CA LEU A 704 -21.77 -23.68 49.25
C LEU A 704 -20.32 -23.14 49.35
N THR A 705 -20.15 -21.82 49.28
CA THR A 705 -18.84 -21.15 49.31
C THR A 705 -18.51 -20.44 50.63
N GLN A 706 -19.51 -20.19 51.48
CA GLN A 706 -19.30 -19.74 52.86
C GLN A 706 -18.86 -20.90 53.76
N SER A 707 -18.23 -20.58 54.89
CA SER A 707 -17.54 -21.46 55.86
C SER A 707 -18.45 -22.47 56.60
N PHE A 708 -19.38 -23.12 55.90
CA PHE A 708 -20.25 -24.16 56.43
C PHE A 708 -19.52 -25.51 56.52
N SER A 709 -19.99 -26.34 57.45
CA SER A 709 -19.52 -27.71 57.62
C SER A 709 -19.86 -28.59 56.41
N ARG A 710 -19.14 -29.71 56.24
CA ARG A 710 -19.41 -30.64 55.12
C ARG A 710 -20.82 -31.23 55.18
N GLU A 711 -21.36 -31.43 56.38
CA GLU A 711 -22.74 -31.91 56.59
C GLU A 711 -23.80 -30.88 56.17
N GLU A 712 -23.58 -29.59 56.44
CA GLU A 712 -24.45 -28.51 55.96
C GLU A 712 -24.36 -28.33 54.44
N GLN A 713 -23.17 -28.46 53.85
CA GLN A 713 -23.02 -28.47 52.39
C GLN A 713 -23.75 -29.67 51.77
N ALA A 714 -23.70 -30.84 52.40
CA ALA A 714 -24.43 -32.03 51.97
C ALA A 714 -25.95 -31.85 52.04
N SER A 715 -26.45 -31.12 53.04
CA SER A 715 -27.88 -30.85 53.19
C SER A 715 -28.43 -29.94 52.10
N VAL A 716 -27.66 -28.92 51.70
CA VAL A 716 -28.00 -28.04 50.57
C VAL A 716 -28.00 -28.83 49.25
N ILE A 717 -27.01 -29.72 49.07
CA ILE A 717 -26.90 -30.55 47.87
C ILE A 717 -28.04 -31.56 47.76
N SER A 718 -28.41 -32.21 48.87
CA SER A 718 -29.47 -33.21 48.93
C SER A 718 -30.86 -32.59 48.80
N ALA A 719 -31.11 -31.43 49.43
CA ALA A 719 -32.38 -30.69 49.31
C ALA A 719 -32.69 -30.31 47.85
N TRP A 720 -31.67 -30.05 47.03
CA TRP A 720 -31.84 -29.76 45.61
C TRP A 720 -32.22 -31.01 44.77
N LEU A 721 -31.83 -32.21 45.20
CA LEU A 721 -31.87 -33.43 44.38
C LEU A 721 -33.18 -34.27 44.48
N LYS A 722 -34.20 -33.81 45.22
CA LYS A 722 -35.44 -34.56 45.56
C LYS A 722 -35.17 -35.84 46.40
N PRO A 723 -36.18 -36.39 47.12
CA PRO A 723 -35.96 -37.20 48.34
C PRO A 723 -35.25 -38.55 48.21
N GLN A 724 -35.05 -39.09 46.99
CA GLN A 724 -34.58 -40.48 46.82
C GLN A 724 -33.06 -40.69 46.97
N SER A 725 -32.24 -39.63 46.99
CA SER A 725 -30.77 -39.75 47.13
C SER A 725 -30.21 -39.17 48.43
N ASN A 726 -31.05 -38.80 49.40
CA ASN A 726 -30.64 -38.03 50.58
C ASN A 726 -29.47 -38.67 51.34
N ASN A 727 -29.50 -39.97 51.62
CA ASN A 727 -28.56 -40.56 52.58
C ASN A 727 -27.11 -40.65 52.10
N ARG A 728 -26.85 -40.75 50.78
CA ARG A 728 -25.48 -40.98 50.27
C ARG A 728 -24.60 -39.74 50.28
N PHE A 729 -25.17 -38.54 50.15
CA PHE A 729 -24.39 -37.29 50.25
C PHE A 729 -23.99 -36.99 51.70
N TYR A 730 -24.87 -37.27 52.67
CA TYR A 730 -24.55 -37.20 54.10
C TYR A 730 -23.50 -38.24 54.50
N GLU A 731 -23.62 -39.46 54.00
CA GLU A 731 -22.64 -40.53 54.23
C GLU A 731 -21.25 -40.11 53.71
N ALA A 732 -21.17 -39.51 52.52
CA ALA A 732 -19.92 -38.99 51.97
C ALA A 732 -19.29 -37.88 52.84
N ALA A 733 -20.10 -36.92 53.31
CA ALA A 733 -19.64 -35.84 54.19
C ALA A 733 -19.09 -36.40 55.51
N ARG A 734 -19.84 -37.30 56.14
CA ARG A 734 -19.49 -37.90 57.42
C ARG A 734 -18.23 -38.77 57.32
N LEU A 735 -18.09 -39.53 56.23
CA LEU A 735 -16.88 -40.30 55.95
C LEU A 735 -15.67 -39.38 55.73
N ALA A 736 -15.84 -38.25 55.07
CA ALA A 736 -14.76 -37.27 54.88
C ALA A 736 -14.27 -36.71 56.21
N ASP A 737 -15.19 -36.29 57.08
CA ASP A 737 -14.86 -35.74 58.40
C ASP A 737 -14.28 -36.80 59.33
N GLN A 738 -14.84 -38.01 59.35
CA GLN A 738 -14.28 -39.13 60.10
C GLN A 738 -12.85 -39.45 59.66
N TYR A 739 -12.59 -39.53 58.35
CA TYR A 739 -11.25 -39.86 57.87
C TYR A 739 -10.22 -38.73 58.06
N LEU A 740 -10.64 -37.47 58.01
CA LEU A 740 -9.73 -36.33 58.19
C LEU A 740 -9.40 -36.05 59.67
N PHE A 741 -10.34 -36.29 60.59
CA PHE A 741 -10.20 -35.87 62.00
C PHE A 741 -10.07 -37.02 63.02
N ALA A 742 -10.28 -38.29 62.65
CA ALA A 742 -10.21 -39.41 63.61
C ALA A 742 -8.78 -39.78 64.08
N GLY A 743 -7.73 -39.11 63.60
CA GLY A 743 -6.34 -39.32 64.05
C GLY A 743 -5.72 -40.70 63.73
N ARG A 744 -6.42 -41.55 62.97
CA ARG A 744 -5.96 -42.90 62.59
C ARG A 744 -5.21 -42.89 61.25
N ALA A 745 -4.22 -43.77 61.09
CA ALA A 745 -3.55 -43.96 59.80
C ALA A 745 -4.53 -44.55 58.77
N LEU A 746 -4.76 -43.82 57.67
CA LEU A 746 -5.70 -44.21 56.61
C LEU A 746 -5.07 -45.19 55.63
N SER A 747 -5.81 -46.24 55.27
CA SER A 747 -5.38 -47.18 54.23
C SER A 747 -5.62 -46.64 52.82
N THR A 748 -4.79 -47.06 51.87
CA THR A 748 -4.95 -46.71 50.43
C THR A 748 -6.27 -47.26 49.84
N LYS A 749 -6.77 -48.37 50.39
CA LYS A 749 -8.06 -48.98 50.03
C LYS A 749 -9.24 -48.08 50.40
N GLN A 750 -9.27 -47.54 51.62
CA GLN A 750 -10.34 -46.63 52.06
C GLN A 750 -10.41 -45.35 51.22
N ALA A 751 -9.25 -44.75 50.87
CA ALA A 751 -9.24 -43.58 49.99
C ALA A 751 -9.66 -43.90 48.55
N HIS A 752 -9.44 -45.13 48.08
CA HIS A 752 -9.89 -45.59 46.77
C HIS A 752 -11.41 -45.80 46.74
N ASP A 753 -11.98 -46.39 47.79
CA ASP A 753 -13.42 -46.60 47.92
C ASP A 753 -14.17 -45.26 48.07
N TYR A 754 -13.60 -44.32 48.82
CA TYR A 754 -14.12 -42.95 48.90
C TYR A 754 -14.08 -42.22 47.54
N ALA A 755 -13.00 -42.34 46.78
CA ALA A 755 -12.90 -41.75 45.45
C ALA A 755 -13.95 -42.31 44.46
N LYS A 756 -14.25 -43.63 44.55
CA LYS A 756 -15.34 -44.26 43.77
C LYS A 756 -16.71 -43.68 44.15
N LEU A 757 -16.97 -43.51 45.44
CA LEU A 757 -18.22 -42.96 45.96
C LEU A 757 -18.44 -41.52 45.45
N ILE A 758 -17.41 -40.67 45.52
CA ILE A 758 -17.46 -39.29 45.02
C ILE A 758 -17.74 -39.25 43.50
N GLU A 759 -17.13 -40.12 42.71
CA GLU A 759 -17.37 -40.17 41.26
C GLU A 759 -18.81 -40.62 40.93
N GLN A 760 -19.38 -41.55 41.71
CA GLN A 760 -20.78 -41.96 41.58
C GLN A 760 -21.74 -40.79 41.88
N LEU A 761 -21.52 -40.06 42.98
CA LEU A 761 -22.33 -38.88 43.35
C LEU A 761 -22.18 -37.71 42.37
N ARG A 762 -21.00 -37.54 41.77
CA ARG A 762 -20.82 -36.54 40.71
C ARG A 762 -21.60 -36.90 39.46
N ARG A 763 -21.63 -38.17 39.08
CA ARG A 763 -22.40 -38.64 37.90
C ARG A 763 -23.90 -38.46 38.09
N THR A 764 -24.43 -38.68 39.30
CA THR A 764 -25.84 -38.41 39.60
C THR A 764 -26.17 -36.92 39.45
N LEU A 765 -25.33 -36.02 40.00
CA LEU A 765 -25.47 -34.57 39.81
C LEU A 765 -25.48 -34.15 38.33
N LEU A 766 -24.55 -34.69 37.53
CA LEU A 766 -24.44 -34.35 36.10
C LEU A 766 -25.57 -34.92 35.24
N ASN A 767 -26.20 -36.02 35.65
CA ASN A 767 -27.29 -36.64 34.91
C ASN A 767 -28.61 -35.87 35.03
N HIS A 768 -28.74 -34.97 36.00
CA HIS A 768 -29.89 -34.06 36.12
C HIS A 768 -29.82 -32.85 35.17
N LEU A 769 -28.74 -32.68 34.41
CA LEU A 769 -28.58 -31.59 33.44
C LEU A 769 -28.94 -32.03 32.00
N PRO A 770 -29.51 -31.13 31.17
CA PRO A 770 -29.66 -31.38 29.74
C PRO A 770 -28.28 -31.54 29.04
N ARG A 771 -28.22 -32.32 27.95
CA ARG A 771 -26.98 -32.75 27.29
C ARG A 771 -25.96 -31.63 27.03
N ILE A 772 -26.42 -30.44 26.62
CA ILE A 772 -25.57 -29.27 26.36
C ILE A 772 -24.95 -28.73 27.66
N ARG A 773 -25.73 -28.58 28.74
CA ARG A 773 -25.21 -28.11 30.03
C ARG A 773 -24.32 -29.14 30.73
N LYS A 774 -24.55 -30.43 30.48
CA LYS A 774 -23.68 -31.51 30.96
C LYS A 774 -22.27 -31.40 30.37
N TRP A 775 -22.15 -31.08 29.08
CA TRP A 775 -20.86 -30.80 28.44
C TRP A 775 -20.16 -29.57 29.04
N PHE A 776 -20.89 -28.49 29.30
CA PHE A 776 -20.33 -27.31 29.96
C PHE A 776 -19.90 -27.57 31.42
N ALA A 777 -20.68 -28.34 32.19
CA ALA A 777 -20.33 -28.67 33.57
C ALA A 777 -19.09 -29.59 33.67
N LEU A 778 -18.87 -30.46 32.68
CA LEU A 778 -17.67 -31.27 32.55
C LEU A 778 -16.42 -30.46 32.18
N MET A 779 -16.59 -29.24 31.65
CA MET A 779 -15.51 -28.34 31.23
C MET A 779 -15.04 -27.41 32.36
N CYS A 780 -15.89 -27.12 33.35
CA CYS A 780 -15.56 -26.23 34.47
C CYS A 780 -15.05 -26.96 35.73
N CYS A 781 -15.09 -28.30 35.77
CA CYS A 781 -14.74 -29.17 36.91
C CYS A 781 -13.84 -30.34 36.49
#